data_AF-A0A9P6PIM8-F1
#
_entry.id   AF-A0A9P6PIM8-F1
#
_cell.length_a   1.000
_cell.length_b   1.000
_cell.length_c   1.000
_cell.angle_alpha   90.00
_cell.angle_beta   90.00
_cell.angle_gamma   90.00
#
_symmetry.space_group_name_H-M   'P 1'
#
loop_
_entity.id
_entity.type
_entity.pdbx_description
1 polymer ?
#
loop_
_entity_poly.entity_id
_entity_poly.type
_entity_poly.pdbx_seq_one_letter_code
_entity_poly.pdbx_strand_id
1 'polypeptide(L)'
;MFWEKKLAQWVSQVREKTNLPARLVLWDGQQHDFGTFSRPQVTLKVNTAAALPLLLDPSLDHLGEAYVKGKIDIEGKLSDVIRIGYSLARSTVTHASKLARIRRYFTHTKASDKKAIQYHYDVSNEFYKLWLDKNMVYSCAYFENGDEDLDTAQLKKIDHILTKIQLQPGRRLLDIGCGWGALVLRAAQKFGAQCVGVTLSENQFELATQRVKDAGLQDQIEIRLQDYRDMAGQFDRITSVGMFEHVGLKNLPLYFGKIRELLADDGIVMNHGITSSDFDSGETALGGGEFIDKYVFPDGELPHIGLALEAMQRGGLEVLDIESLRRHYAHTLALWADNFEKCAAEAEKLVDDEKFRIWRVYLAGCAGLPQGRTTGKHTALVAPPYVRPSAVTEPSQRDAGQFHLFDEPAPAGTPPAAGAAPPPTRASRGGILPARADAHCARLAAALPPTVRLGTSSWSYPGWNGIVYGDEYSDSRLSRNGLAAYSAHPLLRGVSIDRTFYAPLTIGDYARYASQVPDTFRFTIKAMSSITDATVRGERGMPGEVNPYFLDADLARREFIEPCMQGLGHKAGALVFQFPPLPDAWIINPAAFVERLQQFLGALPRVPDGVVYAVEIRDAILLTPRLMKALRASGVRYCVGIHARMPSVQRQAAALARLDDDAPGPLVVRWSLHTGLKYQQAEAKYAPFDQRVDEDRGTRDMLAALAARYALAGQSVLITVSNNAEGCAPLSCIALANAIVTQCSQAA
;
A
#
# COMPACT_ATOMS: atom_id res chain seq x y z
N MET A 1 -18.86 31.47 -28.00
CA MET A 1 -18.98 30.28 -28.89
C MET A 1 -18.17 29.04 -28.48
N PHE A 2 -16.82 29.04 -28.45
CA PHE A 2 -16.06 27.81 -28.12
C PHE A 2 -16.31 27.31 -26.67
N TRP A 3 -16.24 28.22 -25.71
CA TRP A 3 -16.45 27.90 -24.30
C TRP A 3 -17.90 27.55 -23.94
N GLU A 4 -18.89 28.20 -24.55
CA GLU A 4 -20.31 27.89 -24.36
C GLU A 4 -20.65 26.46 -24.80
N LYS A 5 -20.13 26.02 -25.96
CA LYS A 5 -20.31 24.64 -26.43
C LYS A 5 -19.66 23.62 -25.49
N LYS A 6 -18.43 23.88 -25.04
CA LYS A 6 -17.75 23.03 -24.06
C LYS A 6 -18.47 22.97 -22.72
N LEU A 7 -18.98 24.10 -22.25
CA LEU A 7 -19.74 24.20 -21.00
C LEU A 7 -21.06 23.43 -21.09
N ALA A 8 -21.84 23.63 -22.15
CA ALA A 8 -23.08 22.89 -22.36
C ALA A 8 -22.85 21.38 -22.43
N GLN A 9 -21.79 20.95 -23.14
CA GLN A 9 -21.38 19.54 -23.20
C GLN A 9 -20.99 19.00 -21.82
N TRP A 10 -20.18 19.75 -21.06
CA TRP A 10 -19.75 19.34 -19.72
C TRP A 10 -20.94 19.24 -18.75
N VAL A 11 -21.83 20.25 -18.72
CA VAL A 11 -23.07 20.21 -17.92
C VAL A 11 -23.90 18.97 -18.27
N SER A 12 -24.09 18.68 -19.57
CA SER A 12 -24.83 17.48 -20.01
C SER A 12 -24.18 16.20 -19.50
N GLN A 13 -22.85 16.08 -19.63
CA GLN A 13 -22.11 14.91 -19.15
C GLN A 13 -22.20 14.73 -17.64
N VAL A 14 -22.07 15.82 -16.86
CA VAL A 14 -22.24 15.79 -15.41
C VAL A 14 -23.67 15.36 -15.07
N ARG A 15 -24.67 15.91 -15.76
CA ARG A 15 -26.08 15.59 -15.55
C ARG A 15 -26.39 14.11 -15.80
N GLU A 16 -25.92 13.57 -16.92
CA GLU A 16 -26.11 12.15 -17.26
C GLU A 16 -25.38 11.20 -16.30
N LYS A 17 -24.16 11.55 -15.87
CA LYS A 17 -23.34 10.68 -15.02
C LYS A 17 -23.71 10.73 -13.54
N THR A 18 -24.13 11.89 -13.03
CA THR A 18 -24.19 12.13 -11.58
C THR A 18 -25.53 12.66 -11.07
N ASN A 19 -26.36 13.27 -11.93
CA ASN A 19 -27.69 13.80 -11.59
C ASN A 19 -27.73 14.58 -10.25
N LEU A 20 -26.90 15.62 -10.12
CA LEU A 20 -26.67 16.32 -8.87
C LEU A 20 -27.76 17.38 -8.59
N PRO A 21 -28.15 17.59 -7.31
CA PRO A 21 -29.08 18.66 -6.93
C PRO A 21 -28.39 20.03 -6.88
N ALA A 22 -27.70 20.40 -7.96
CA ALA A 22 -26.83 21.58 -8.04
C ALA A 22 -27.12 22.39 -9.30
N ARG A 23 -27.02 23.72 -9.17
CA ARG A 23 -27.16 24.68 -10.27
C ARG A 23 -25.87 25.47 -10.48
N LEU A 24 -25.50 25.68 -11.74
CA LEU A 24 -24.47 26.62 -12.16
C LEU A 24 -25.15 27.88 -12.69
N VAL A 25 -24.72 29.05 -12.24
CA VAL A 25 -25.17 30.36 -12.73
C VAL A 25 -23.94 31.10 -13.29
N LEU A 26 -23.98 31.49 -14.56
CA LEU A 26 -22.88 32.20 -15.21
C LEU A 26 -22.94 33.72 -14.97
N TRP A 27 -21.84 34.40 -15.28
CA TRP A 27 -21.70 35.86 -15.13
C TRP A 27 -22.68 36.67 -16.00
N ASP A 28 -23.24 36.06 -17.04
CA ASP A 28 -24.27 36.64 -17.91
C ASP A 28 -25.70 36.28 -17.49
N GLY A 29 -25.85 35.58 -16.36
CA GLY A 29 -27.14 35.16 -15.80
C GLY A 29 -27.68 33.83 -16.35
N GLN A 30 -27.01 33.19 -17.31
CA GLN A 30 -27.42 31.86 -17.80
C GLN A 30 -27.34 30.82 -16.68
N GLN A 31 -28.32 29.91 -16.66
CA GLN A 31 -28.43 28.88 -15.63
C GLN A 31 -28.39 27.48 -16.24
N HIS A 32 -27.64 26.61 -15.59
CA HIS A 32 -27.46 25.22 -15.99
C HIS A 32 -27.62 24.29 -14.79
N ASP A 33 -28.54 23.33 -14.88
CA ASP A 33 -28.79 22.37 -13.80
C ASP A 33 -28.00 21.08 -14.05
N PHE A 34 -27.28 20.62 -13.02
CA PHE A 34 -26.49 19.37 -13.04
C PHE A 34 -27.34 18.12 -12.77
N GLY A 35 -28.66 18.25 -12.68
CA GLY A 35 -29.57 17.16 -12.34
C GLY A 35 -31.03 17.57 -12.48
N THR A 36 -31.92 16.72 -12.01
CA THR A 36 -33.37 16.99 -11.97
C THR A 36 -33.81 17.15 -10.52
N PHE A 37 -34.32 18.34 -10.18
CA PHE A 37 -34.74 18.70 -8.82
C PHE A 37 -35.77 19.84 -8.86
N SER A 38 -36.52 20.04 -7.77
CA SER A 38 -37.47 21.14 -7.64
C SER A 38 -36.81 22.46 -7.21
N ARG A 39 -35.77 22.38 -6.36
CA ARG A 39 -34.92 23.50 -5.95
C ARG A 39 -33.46 23.04 -5.81
N PRO A 40 -32.46 23.84 -6.20
CA PRO A 40 -31.06 23.46 -6.03
C PRO A 40 -30.70 23.42 -4.54
N GLN A 41 -29.93 22.40 -4.13
CA GLN A 41 -29.31 22.34 -2.80
C GLN A 41 -28.06 23.21 -2.73
N VAL A 42 -27.35 23.34 -3.87
CA VAL A 42 -26.19 24.21 -4.02
C VAL A 42 -26.27 24.97 -5.32
N THR A 43 -25.90 26.25 -5.27
CA THR A 43 -25.73 27.11 -6.44
C THR A 43 -24.27 27.55 -6.55
N LEU A 44 -23.62 27.20 -7.66
CA LEU A 44 -22.28 27.69 -8.02
C LEU A 44 -22.47 28.92 -8.92
N LYS A 45 -22.11 30.10 -8.43
CA LYS A 45 -22.13 31.34 -9.21
C LYS A 45 -20.75 31.59 -9.79
N VAL A 46 -20.68 31.74 -11.10
CA VAL A 46 -19.43 32.01 -11.81
C VAL A 46 -19.33 33.51 -12.05
N ASN A 47 -18.38 34.15 -11.38
CA ASN A 47 -18.24 35.61 -11.41
C ASN A 47 -17.54 36.08 -12.69
N THR A 48 -16.75 35.23 -13.34
CA THR A 48 -15.98 35.57 -14.53
C THR A 48 -15.71 34.36 -15.42
N ALA A 49 -15.63 34.60 -16.73
CA ALA A 49 -15.24 33.58 -17.72
C ALA A 49 -13.87 32.94 -17.43
N ALA A 50 -13.00 33.63 -16.69
CA ALA A 50 -11.70 33.11 -16.25
C ALA A 50 -11.80 31.92 -15.28
N ALA A 51 -12.99 31.60 -14.76
CA ALA A 51 -13.25 30.39 -13.96
C ALA A 51 -13.41 29.13 -14.82
N LEU A 52 -13.83 29.26 -16.08
CA LEU A 52 -14.21 28.12 -16.92
C LEU A 52 -13.10 27.06 -17.10
N PRO A 53 -11.81 27.42 -17.28
CA PRO A 53 -10.76 26.40 -17.36
C PRO A 53 -10.66 25.53 -16.09
N LEU A 54 -10.88 26.11 -14.91
CA LEU A 54 -10.86 25.42 -13.62
C LEU A 54 -12.12 24.56 -13.41
N LEU A 55 -13.27 25.03 -13.89
CA LEU A 55 -14.55 24.33 -13.77
C LEU A 55 -14.72 23.16 -14.74
N LEU A 56 -14.13 23.25 -15.94
CA LEU A 56 -14.26 22.23 -17.00
C LEU A 56 -13.31 21.04 -16.83
N ASP A 57 -12.31 21.17 -15.96
CA ASP A 57 -11.49 20.07 -15.45
C ASP A 57 -11.53 20.08 -13.91
N PRO A 58 -12.71 19.84 -13.30
CA PRO A 58 -12.89 20.00 -11.88
C PRO A 58 -12.06 18.96 -11.12
N SER A 59 -11.15 19.45 -10.30
CA SER A 59 -10.53 18.76 -9.17
C SER A 59 -10.88 19.53 -7.89
N LEU A 60 -10.64 18.95 -6.71
CA LEU A 60 -10.82 19.70 -5.46
C LEU A 60 -9.87 20.91 -5.39
N ASP A 61 -8.66 20.81 -5.97
CA ASP A 61 -7.74 21.94 -6.10
C ASP A 61 -8.29 23.03 -7.03
N HIS A 62 -8.74 22.69 -8.24
CA HIS A 62 -9.25 23.68 -9.18
C HIS A 62 -10.55 24.34 -8.69
N LEU A 63 -11.46 23.58 -8.10
CA LEU A 63 -12.69 24.12 -7.51
C LEU A 63 -12.38 24.99 -6.29
N GLY A 64 -11.45 24.56 -5.44
CA GLY A 64 -10.97 25.34 -4.30
C GLY A 64 -10.29 26.63 -4.74
N GLU A 65 -9.37 26.58 -5.71
CA GLU A 65 -8.70 27.75 -6.27
C GLU A 65 -9.68 28.73 -6.90
N ALA A 66 -10.67 28.22 -7.65
CA ALA A 66 -11.69 29.08 -8.24
C ALA A 66 -12.47 29.84 -7.14
N TYR A 67 -12.80 29.16 -6.04
CA TYR A 67 -13.53 29.76 -4.93
C TYR A 67 -12.66 30.76 -4.14
N VAL A 68 -11.44 30.36 -3.76
CA VAL A 68 -10.48 31.17 -3.00
C VAL A 68 -10.13 32.45 -3.75
N LYS A 69 -9.94 32.39 -5.07
CA LYS A 69 -9.65 33.56 -5.91
C LYS A 69 -10.88 34.38 -6.31
N GLY A 70 -12.04 34.15 -5.69
CA GLY A 70 -13.29 34.87 -5.98
C GLY A 70 -13.82 34.69 -7.40
N LYS A 71 -13.35 33.68 -8.15
CA LYS A 71 -13.82 33.39 -9.51
C LYS A 71 -15.18 32.70 -9.50
N ILE A 72 -15.48 31.99 -8.43
CA ILE A 72 -16.80 31.44 -8.14
C ILE A 72 -17.23 31.78 -6.71
N ASP A 73 -18.54 31.92 -6.53
CA ASP A 73 -19.19 31.92 -5.23
C ASP A 73 -20.10 30.71 -5.09
N ILE A 74 -20.33 30.30 -3.85
CA ILE A 74 -21.08 29.08 -3.55
C ILE A 74 -22.16 29.40 -2.52
N GLU A 75 -23.40 29.07 -2.87
CA GLU A 75 -24.55 29.13 -1.97
C GLU A 75 -25.06 27.72 -1.68
N GLY A 76 -25.42 27.45 -0.43
CA GLY A 76 -25.93 26.15 0.00
C GLY A 76 -25.35 25.77 1.36
N LYS A 77 -25.82 24.65 1.92
CA LYS A 77 -25.22 24.11 3.14
C LYS A 77 -23.82 23.60 2.82
N LEU A 78 -22.85 23.92 3.67
CA LEU A 78 -21.44 23.57 3.48
C LEU A 78 -21.23 22.06 3.25
N SER A 79 -21.97 21.22 3.96
CA SER A 79 -21.95 19.76 3.76
C SER A 79 -22.43 19.33 2.37
N ASP A 80 -23.44 20.00 1.82
CA ASP A 80 -23.93 19.78 0.46
C ASP A 80 -22.93 20.29 -0.58
N VAL A 81 -22.31 21.45 -0.33
CA VAL A 81 -21.26 22.04 -1.16
C VAL A 81 -20.09 21.06 -1.34
N ILE A 82 -19.60 20.50 -0.25
CA ILE A 82 -18.48 19.55 -0.30
C ILE A 82 -18.88 18.26 -1.00
N ARG A 83 -20.04 17.70 -0.69
CA ARG A 83 -20.55 16.49 -1.38
C ARG A 83 -20.65 16.71 -2.89
N ILE A 84 -21.15 17.87 -3.31
CA ILE A 84 -21.25 18.24 -4.74
C ILE A 84 -19.87 18.47 -5.33
N GLY A 85 -18.96 19.16 -4.63
CA GLY A 85 -17.57 19.34 -5.05
C GLY A 85 -16.84 18.02 -5.29
N TYR A 86 -16.95 17.06 -4.36
CA TYR A 86 -16.42 15.70 -4.55
C TYR A 86 -17.06 14.98 -5.74
N SER A 87 -18.36 15.16 -5.97
CA SER A 87 -19.07 14.51 -7.08
C SER A 87 -18.67 15.09 -8.44
N LEU A 88 -18.52 16.41 -8.51
CA LEU A 88 -17.99 17.11 -9.68
C LEU A 88 -16.54 16.67 -9.96
N ALA A 89 -15.68 16.65 -8.93
CA ALA A 89 -14.29 16.21 -9.09
C ALA A 89 -14.14 14.75 -9.53
N ARG A 90 -15.12 13.89 -9.22
CA ARG A 90 -15.17 12.49 -9.70
C ARG A 90 -15.71 12.36 -11.13
N SER A 91 -16.51 13.31 -11.59
CA SER A 91 -17.23 13.22 -12.88
C SER A 91 -16.33 13.39 -14.12
N THR A 92 -15.15 13.99 -13.95
CA THR A 92 -14.22 14.40 -15.03
C THR A 92 -12.89 13.67 -15.04
N VAL A 93 -12.69 12.66 -14.18
CA VAL A 93 -11.49 11.80 -14.17
C VAL A 93 -11.49 10.84 -15.39
N THR A 94 -11.55 11.42 -16.60
CA THR A 94 -11.36 10.75 -17.88
C THR A 94 -10.21 11.36 -18.70
N HIS A 95 -9.62 12.50 -18.31
CA HIS A 95 -8.50 13.09 -19.07
C HIS A 95 -7.37 13.76 -18.26
N ALA A 96 -7.52 14.00 -16.95
CA ALA A 96 -6.43 14.53 -16.12
C ALA A 96 -5.41 13.42 -15.75
N SER A 97 -4.16 13.70 -16.07
CA SER A 97 -3.04 12.79 -16.19
C SER A 97 -2.72 11.88 -14.97
N LYS A 98 -2.27 10.65 -15.24
CA LYS A 98 -1.44 9.83 -14.31
C LYS A 98 -0.11 10.52 -13.92
N LEU A 99 0.18 11.70 -14.47
CA LEU A 99 1.31 12.55 -14.11
C LEU A 99 1.06 13.40 -12.85
N ALA A 100 -0.14 13.41 -12.26
CA ALA A 100 -0.41 14.18 -11.04
C ALA A 100 -0.10 13.44 -9.72
N ARG A 101 0.32 12.17 -9.73
CA ARG A 101 0.79 11.46 -8.52
C ARG A 101 2.31 11.38 -8.48
N ILE A 102 2.96 12.53 -8.62
CA ILE A 102 4.34 12.70 -8.19
C ILE A 102 4.29 12.77 -6.66
N ARG A 103 4.96 11.85 -5.97
CA ARG A 103 5.26 12.03 -4.55
C ARG A 103 6.15 13.28 -4.48
N ARG A 104 5.59 14.42 -4.07
CA ARG A 104 6.38 15.63 -3.88
C ARG A 104 7.35 15.33 -2.74
N TYR A 105 8.64 15.40 -3.06
CA TYR A 105 9.68 15.24 -2.07
C TYR A 105 9.97 16.61 -1.50
N PHE A 106 9.49 16.85 -0.29
CA PHE A 106 9.79 18.07 0.43
C PHE A 106 11.16 17.96 1.11
N THR A 107 11.86 19.08 1.16
CA THR A 107 13.14 19.18 1.87
C THR A 107 12.89 19.90 3.18
N HIS A 108 12.67 19.12 4.24
CA HIS A 108 12.44 19.64 5.57
C HIS A 108 13.75 20.04 6.24
N THR A 109 13.84 21.32 6.59
CA THR A 109 14.96 21.94 7.31
C THR A 109 14.40 22.75 8.47
N LYS A 110 15.21 23.03 9.50
CA LYS A 110 14.81 23.90 10.62
C LYS A 110 14.17 25.22 10.17
N ALA A 111 14.75 25.84 9.15
CA ALA A 111 14.29 27.12 8.63
C ALA A 111 12.97 27.01 7.84
N SER A 112 12.78 25.96 7.04
CA SER A 112 11.54 25.75 6.29
C SER A 112 10.39 25.36 7.22
N ASP A 113 10.62 24.45 8.17
CA ASP A 113 9.59 24.00 9.11
C ASP A 113 9.10 25.17 9.99
N LYS A 114 10.02 26.02 10.47
CA LYS A 114 9.67 27.23 11.21
C LYS A 114 8.78 28.16 10.38
N LYS A 115 9.12 28.39 9.10
CA LYS A 115 8.32 29.24 8.20
C LYS A 115 6.94 28.65 7.91
N ALA A 116 6.83 27.35 7.68
CA ALA A 116 5.56 26.68 7.42
C ALA A 116 4.64 26.74 8.65
N ILE A 117 5.19 26.49 9.86
CA ILE A 117 4.46 26.61 11.12
C ILE A 117 4.04 28.06 11.36
N GLN A 118 4.92 29.03 11.12
CA GLN A 118 4.59 30.46 11.24
C GLN A 118 3.48 30.86 10.25
N TYR A 119 3.56 30.45 8.99
CA TYR A 119 2.51 30.71 7.99
C TYR A 119 1.16 30.13 8.42
N HIS A 120 1.15 28.89 8.91
CA HIS A 120 -0.09 28.24 9.35
C HIS A 120 -0.74 28.95 10.55
N TYR A 121 0.07 29.49 11.47
CA TYR A 121 -0.39 30.25 12.65
C TYR A 121 -0.31 31.77 12.49
N ASP A 122 -0.18 32.28 11.25
CA ASP A 122 -0.24 33.71 10.91
C ASP A 122 -1.69 34.26 10.95
N VAL A 123 -2.62 33.43 11.44
CA VAL A 123 -4.00 33.80 11.72
C VAL A 123 -4.12 34.11 13.21
N SER A 124 -4.80 35.20 13.56
CA SER A 124 -4.86 35.71 14.93
C SER A 124 -5.49 34.71 15.91
N ASN A 125 -5.07 34.76 17.18
CA ASN A 125 -5.70 33.96 18.24
C ASN A 125 -7.22 34.22 18.34
N GLU A 126 -7.67 35.45 18.04
CA GLU A 126 -9.10 35.80 18.02
C GLU A 126 -9.87 35.02 16.96
N PHE A 127 -9.29 34.78 15.79
CA PHE A 127 -9.92 33.98 14.75
C PHE A 127 -10.10 32.51 15.18
N TYR A 128 -9.05 31.90 15.76
CA TYR A 128 -9.12 30.52 16.24
C TYR A 128 -10.13 30.34 17.39
N LYS A 129 -10.23 31.32 18.29
CA LYS A 129 -11.18 31.32 19.40
C LYS A 129 -12.64 31.24 18.95
N LEU A 130 -12.97 31.71 17.74
CA LEU A 130 -14.35 31.72 17.25
C LEU A 130 -14.95 30.32 17.05
N TRP A 131 -14.12 29.31 16.76
CA TRP A 131 -14.61 27.99 16.34
C TRP A 131 -13.96 26.80 17.06
N LEU A 132 -12.79 26.99 17.69
CA LEU A 132 -12.20 25.99 18.58
C LEU A 132 -12.93 25.91 19.93
N ASP A 133 -12.53 24.94 20.75
CA ASP A 133 -12.93 24.89 22.15
C ASP A 133 -12.27 26.01 22.97
N LYS A 134 -12.75 26.22 24.20
CA LYS A 134 -12.27 27.25 25.12
C LYS A 134 -10.77 27.17 25.43
N ASN A 135 -10.19 25.97 25.36
CA ASN A 135 -8.75 25.78 25.61
C ASN A 135 -7.92 25.95 24.33
N MET A 136 -8.55 26.21 23.18
CA MET A 136 -7.93 26.38 21.87
C MET A 136 -7.09 25.16 21.47
N VAL A 137 -7.65 23.95 21.58
CA VAL A 137 -6.98 22.71 21.17
C VAL A 137 -7.24 22.45 19.70
N TYR A 138 -6.25 22.77 18.86
CA TYR A 138 -6.33 22.50 17.42
C TYR A 138 -5.82 21.11 17.04
N SER A 139 -6.49 20.07 17.56
CA SER A 139 -6.24 18.65 17.22
C SER A 139 -7.50 17.82 17.46
N CYS A 140 -7.50 16.54 17.06
CA CYS A 140 -8.60 15.59 17.31
C CYS A 140 -9.07 15.60 18.78
N ALA A 141 -10.38 15.66 19.03
CA ALA A 141 -10.96 15.46 20.35
C ALA A 141 -11.22 13.96 20.63
N TYR A 142 -11.65 13.62 21.85
CA TYR A 142 -12.00 12.25 22.25
C TYR A 142 -13.42 12.23 22.82
N PHE A 143 -14.31 11.55 22.11
CA PHE A 143 -15.73 11.40 22.44
C PHE A 143 -15.96 9.99 22.98
N GLU A 144 -15.98 9.83 24.29
CA GLU A 144 -16.08 8.51 24.93
C GLU A 144 -17.44 7.88 24.67
N ASN A 145 -18.51 8.68 24.79
CA ASN A 145 -19.89 8.25 24.57
C ASN A 145 -20.46 8.72 23.23
N GLY A 146 -19.86 9.76 22.63
CA GLY A 146 -20.27 10.29 21.32
C GLY A 146 -21.23 11.47 21.39
N ASP A 147 -21.69 11.86 22.57
CA ASP A 147 -22.63 12.94 22.84
C ASP A 147 -21.98 14.14 23.56
N GLU A 148 -20.68 14.06 23.86
CA GLU A 148 -19.95 15.16 24.49
C GLU A 148 -19.89 16.39 23.58
N ASP A 149 -19.99 17.57 24.18
CA ASP A 149 -19.62 18.82 23.50
C ASP A 149 -18.10 18.88 23.22
N LEU A 150 -17.71 19.80 22.33
CA LEU A 150 -16.32 19.92 21.89
C LEU A 150 -15.37 20.24 23.06
N ASP A 151 -15.77 21.11 23.99
CA ASP A 151 -14.98 21.50 25.16
C ASP A 151 -14.68 20.30 26.07
N THR A 152 -15.69 19.50 26.35
CA THR A 152 -15.59 18.29 27.17
C THR A 152 -14.76 17.24 26.45
N ALA A 153 -15.00 17.02 25.16
CA ALA A 153 -14.28 16.03 24.36
C ALA A 153 -12.78 16.35 24.23
N GLN A 154 -12.39 17.63 24.16
CA GLN A 154 -10.98 18.03 24.13
C GLN A 154 -10.29 17.79 25.48
N LEU A 155 -10.96 18.13 26.59
CA LEU A 155 -10.43 17.82 27.93
C LEU A 155 -10.30 16.31 28.15
N LYS A 156 -11.28 15.51 27.72
CA LYS A 156 -11.21 14.04 27.75
C LYS A 156 -10.04 13.52 26.92
N LYS A 157 -9.77 14.09 25.74
CA LYS A 157 -8.60 13.70 24.93
C LYS A 157 -7.29 13.92 25.66
N ILE A 158 -7.14 15.09 26.29
CA ILE A 158 -5.94 15.40 27.06
C ILE A 158 -5.81 14.43 28.23
N ASP A 159 -6.88 14.20 28.99
CA ASP A 159 -6.88 13.25 30.11
C ASP A 159 -6.54 11.82 29.66
N HIS A 160 -7.05 11.39 28.51
CA HIS A 160 -6.76 10.08 27.90
C HIS A 160 -5.27 9.92 27.59
N ILE A 161 -4.65 10.92 26.96
CA ILE A 161 -3.20 10.95 26.68
C ILE A 161 -2.40 10.84 27.96
N LEU A 162 -2.68 11.69 28.95
CA LEU A 162 -1.92 11.77 30.21
C LEU A 162 -2.07 10.49 31.04
N THR A 163 -3.25 9.85 30.97
CA THR A 163 -3.51 8.55 31.62
C THR A 163 -2.75 7.43 30.94
N LYS A 164 -2.72 7.38 29.59
CA LYS A 164 -2.01 6.34 28.84
C LYS A 164 -0.50 6.34 29.07
N ILE A 165 0.09 7.53 29.23
CA ILE A 165 1.50 7.64 29.60
C ILE A 165 1.74 7.44 31.09
N GLN A 166 0.70 7.14 31.88
CA GLN A 166 0.79 6.91 33.33
C GLN A 166 1.49 8.08 34.04
N LEU A 167 1.10 9.32 33.73
CA LEU A 167 1.68 10.49 34.36
C LEU A 167 1.38 10.48 35.87
N GLN A 168 2.38 10.82 36.69
CA GLN A 168 2.30 10.82 38.15
C GLN A 168 2.79 12.17 38.70
N PRO A 169 2.38 12.55 39.93
CA PRO A 169 2.86 13.77 40.58
C PRO A 169 4.38 13.84 40.66
N GLY A 170 4.94 15.02 40.40
CA GLY A 170 6.37 15.31 40.43
C GLY A 170 7.16 14.87 39.20
N ARG A 171 6.59 14.06 38.30
CA ARG A 171 7.26 13.65 37.05
C ARG A 171 7.47 14.82 36.09
N ARG A 172 8.59 14.78 35.36
CA ARG A 172 8.94 15.72 34.31
C ARG A 172 8.29 15.32 32.99
N LEU A 173 7.42 16.17 32.47
CA LEU A 173 6.74 16.01 31.18
C LEU A 173 7.28 17.02 30.16
N LEU A 174 7.68 16.56 28.98
CA LEU A 174 7.92 17.40 27.81
C LEU A 174 6.74 17.31 26.85
N ASP A 175 6.15 18.44 26.45
CA ASP A 175 5.15 18.51 25.39
C ASP A 175 5.74 19.18 24.13
N ILE A 176 6.02 18.36 23.12
CA ILE A 176 6.57 18.78 21.83
C ILE A 176 5.43 19.32 20.97
N GLY A 177 5.49 20.62 20.65
CA GLY A 177 4.39 21.30 19.96
C GLY A 177 3.23 21.59 20.91
N CYS A 178 3.51 22.28 22.02
CA CYS A 178 2.54 22.44 23.12
C CYS A 178 1.31 23.30 22.80
N GLY A 179 1.24 23.86 21.59
CA GLY A 179 0.19 24.77 21.16
C GLY A 179 0.01 25.92 22.14
N TRP A 180 -1.25 26.23 22.47
CA TRP A 180 -1.61 27.25 23.46
C TRP A 180 -1.64 26.74 24.92
N GLY A 181 -0.89 25.68 25.21
CA GLY A 181 -0.58 25.22 26.57
C GLY A 181 -1.62 24.35 27.27
N ALA A 182 -2.71 23.96 26.60
CA ALA A 182 -3.82 23.24 27.23
C ALA A 182 -3.40 21.91 27.88
N LEU A 183 -2.51 21.14 27.25
CA LEU A 183 -2.06 19.84 27.75
C LEU A 183 -1.17 20.00 28.99
N VAL A 184 -0.16 20.87 28.94
CA VAL A 184 0.74 21.12 30.08
C VAL A 184 0.02 21.75 31.28
N LEU A 185 -0.96 22.63 31.04
CA LEU A 185 -1.83 23.16 32.10
C LEU A 185 -2.62 22.04 32.78
N ARG A 186 -3.26 21.16 32.00
CA ARG A 186 -4.02 20.03 32.54
C ARG A 186 -3.13 19.03 33.28
N ALA A 187 -1.93 18.78 32.77
CA ALA A 187 -0.94 17.89 33.38
C ALA A 187 -0.48 18.41 34.75
N ALA A 188 -0.15 19.70 34.88
CA ALA A 188 0.20 20.28 36.18
C ALA A 188 -1.00 20.30 37.14
N GLN A 189 -2.16 20.79 36.70
CA GLN A 189 -3.33 20.98 37.57
C GLN A 189 -3.92 19.67 38.09
N LYS A 190 -4.04 18.64 37.22
CA LYS A 190 -4.73 17.38 37.56
C LYS A 190 -3.76 16.29 38.00
N PHE A 191 -2.56 16.24 37.43
CA PHE A 191 -1.60 15.17 37.67
C PHE A 191 -0.38 15.62 38.49
N GLY A 192 -0.24 16.92 38.79
CA GLY A 192 0.86 17.44 39.60
C GLY A 192 2.24 17.33 38.95
N ALA A 193 2.31 17.31 37.61
CA ALA A 193 3.55 17.13 36.87
C ALA A 193 4.32 18.44 36.67
N GLN A 194 5.64 18.33 36.57
CA GLN A 194 6.56 19.40 36.19
C GLN A 194 6.68 19.41 34.67
N CYS A 195 6.20 20.46 34.01
CA CYS A 195 5.99 20.47 32.57
C CYS A 195 6.93 21.44 31.85
N VAL A 196 7.45 21.02 30.70
CA VAL A 196 8.09 21.90 29.72
C VAL A 196 7.32 21.78 28.41
N GLY A 197 6.72 22.86 27.94
CA GLY A 197 6.08 22.95 26.62
C GLY A 197 6.98 23.67 25.62
N VAL A 198 7.13 23.15 24.41
CA VAL A 198 7.89 23.81 23.34
C VAL A 198 7.02 24.11 22.12
N THR A 199 7.20 25.30 21.54
CA THR A 199 6.57 25.71 20.28
C THR A 199 7.51 26.57 19.44
N LEU A 200 7.23 26.68 18.14
CA LEU A 200 7.91 27.59 17.21
C LEU A 200 7.06 28.82 16.85
N SER A 201 5.82 28.90 17.32
CA SER A 201 4.91 30.02 17.09
C SER A 201 4.97 31.03 18.24
N GLU A 202 5.26 32.28 17.92
CA GLU A 202 5.30 33.40 18.87
C GLU A 202 3.90 33.64 19.48
N ASN A 203 2.84 33.63 18.66
CA ASN A 203 1.46 33.78 19.11
C ASN A 203 1.02 32.69 20.11
N GLN A 204 1.49 31.45 19.91
CA GLN A 204 1.23 30.34 20.84
C GLN A 204 2.05 30.49 22.12
N PHE A 205 3.33 30.82 22.00
CA PHE A 205 4.23 31.04 23.12
C PHE A 205 3.69 32.13 24.06
N GLU A 206 3.31 33.29 23.53
CA GLU A 206 2.82 34.41 24.31
C GLU A 206 1.54 34.05 25.07
N LEU A 207 0.54 33.48 24.40
CA LEU A 207 -0.73 33.13 25.03
C LEU A 207 -0.59 31.94 25.99
N ALA A 208 0.21 30.92 25.67
CA ALA A 208 0.46 29.81 26.58
C ALA A 208 1.17 30.29 27.86
N THR A 209 2.19 31.13 27.72
CA THR A 209 2.89 31.76 28.86
C THR A 209 1.95 32.58 29.72
N GLN A 210 1.09 33.39 29.09
CA GLN A 210 0.10 34.18 29.81
C GLN A 210 -0.89 33.29 30.57
N ARG A 211 -1.40 32.22 29.94
CA ARG A 211 -2.31 31.26 30.59
C ARG A 211 -1.67 30.53 31.78
N VAL A 212 -0.38 30.19 31.69
CA VAL A 212 0.38 29.61 32.81
C VAL A 212 0.48 30.59 33.97
N LYS A 213 0.74 31.87 33.68
CA LYS A 213 0.78 32.94 34.67
C LYS A 213 -0.59 33.16 35.32
N ASP A 214 -1.65 33.24 34.53
CA ASP A 214 -3.02 33.44 35.01
C ASP A 214 -3.49 32.27 35.90
N ALA A 215 -2.99 31.06 35.62
CA ALA A 215 -3.25 29.88 36.45
C ALA A 215 -2.36 29.80 37.71
N GLY A 216 -1.36 30.67 37.87
CA GLY A 216 -0.41 30.65 38.99
C GLY A 216 0.53 29.44 38.99
N LEU A 217 0.84 28.87 37.82
CA LEU A 217 1.60 27.61 37.68
C LEU A 217 3.03 27.81 37.16
N GLN A 218 3.58 29.01 37.30
CA GLN A 218 4.91 29.36 36.77
C GLN A 218 6.05 28.54 37.39
N ASP A 219 5.86 28.05 38.63
CA ASP A 219 6.83 27.18 39.31
C ASP A 219 6.75 25.71 38.86
N GLN A 220 5.74 25.34 38.06
CA GLN A 220 5.50 23.96 37.59
C GLN A 220 5.54 23.83 36.08
N ILE A 221 5.31 24.91 35.33
CA ILE A 221 5.22 24.88 33.86
C ILE A 221 6.16 25.93 33.28
N GLU A 222 7.06 25.47 32.41
CA GLU A 222 7.89 26.32 31.57
C GLU A 222 7.43 26.21 30.10
N ILE A 223 7.15 27.34 29.46
CA ILE A 223 6.90 27.38 28.01
C ILE A 223 8.14 27.96 27.33
N ARG A 224 8.61 27.33 26.25
CA ARG A 224 9.78 27.77 25.49
C ARG A 224 9.44 27.97 24.02
N LEU A 225 9.87 29.11 23.48
CA LEU A 225 9.94 29.32 22.03
C LEU A 225 11.23 28.67 21.50
N GLN A 226 11.20 27.35 21.33
CA GLN A 226 12.38 26.54 21.06
C GLN A 226 12.05 25.38 20.12
N ASP A 227 12.99 25.04 19.23
CA ASP A 227 12.91 23.84 18.41
C ASP A 227 13.22 22.60 19.25
N TYR A 228 12.37 21.57 19.18
CA TYR A 228 12.57 20.31 19.92
C TYR A 228 13.91 19.63 19.58
N ARG A 229 14.44 19.86 18.37
CA ARG A 229 15.74 19.32 17.93
C ARG A 229 16.91 19.84 18.77
N ASP A 230 16.75 21.01 19.38
CA ASP A 230 17.75 21.66 20.22
C ASP A 230 17.48 21.45 21.71
N MET A 231 16.48 20.64 22.06
CA MET A 231 16.23 20.27 23.46
C MET A 231 17.34 19.37 23.99
N ALA A 232 17.62 19.52 25.27
CA ALA A 232 18.58 18.71 26.02
C ALA A 232 17.97 18.31 27.37
N GLY A 233 18.59 17.32 28.02
CA GLY A 233 18.14 16.76 29.30
C GLY A 233 17.28 15.51 29.11
N GLN A 234 16.69 15.05 30.22
CA GLN A 234 15.84 13.87 30.25
C GLN A 234 14.46 14.18 30.86
N PHE A 235 13.45 13.50 30.33
CA PHE A 235 12.05 13.63 30.75
C PHE A 235 11.47 12.24 31.02
N ASP A 236 10.69 12.14 32.10
CA ASP A 236 10.01 10.90 32.45
C ASP A 236 8.94 10.58 31.40
N ARG A 237 8.26 11.62 30.91
CA ARG A 237 7.17 11.49 29.95
C ARG A 237 7.33 12.50 28.83
N ILE A 238 6.95 12.11 27.62
CA ILE A 238 6.92 13.01 26.47
C ILE A 238 5.53 12.91 25.81
N THR A 239 4.95 14.03 25.41
CA THR A 239 3.79 14.07 24.51
C THR A 239 4.18 14.82 23.25
N SER A 240 3.62 14.39 22.12
CA SER A 240 3.76 15.08 20.84
C SER A 240 2.46 14.92 20.07
N VAL A 241 1.74 16.02 19.86
CA VAL A 241 0.37 16.01 19.34
C VAL A 241 0.30 16.88 18.08
N GLY A 242 0.06 16.27 16.93
CA GLY A 242 -0.07 16.99 15.65
C GLY A 242 1.25 17.55 15.11
N MET A 243 2.38 16.95 15.49
CA MET A 243 3.72 17.43 15.11
C MET A 243 4.36 16.63 13.97
N PHE A 244 4.22 15.30 13.97
CA PHE A 244 4.98 14.46 13.03
C PHE A 244 4.48 14.57 11.57
N GLU A 245 3.30 15.17 11.34
CA GLU A 245 2.78 15.56 10.03
C GLU A 245 3.66 16.64 9.36
N HIS A 246 4.41 17.39 10.16
CA HIS A 246 5.28 18.50 9.72
C HIS A 246 6.77 18.11 9.68
N VAL A 247 7.12 16.89 10.08
CA VAL A 247 8.51 16.43 10.14
C VAL A 247 9.05 16.02 8.77
N GLY A 248 8.16 15.50 7.92
CA GLY A 248 8.49 14.89 6.64
C GLY A 248 8.86 13.42 6.76
N LEU A 249 8.47 12.62 5.78
CA LEU A 249 8.53 11.14 5.88
C LEU A 249 9.95 10.61 6.06
N LYS A 250 10.94 11.26 5.44
CA LYS A 250 12.36 10.87 5.51
C LYS A 250 12.99 11.15 6.88
N ASN A 251 12.46 12.12 7.60
CA ASN A 251 13.02 12.57 8.88
C ASN A 251 12.39 11.89 10.08
N LEU A 252 11.33 11.09 9.89
CA LEU A 252 10.65 10.39 10.99
C LEU A 252 11.61 9.55 11.86
N PRO A 253 12.58 8.78 11.31
CA PRO A 253 13.54 8.07 12.16
C PRO A 253 14.40 9.00 13.03
N LEU A 254 14.80 10.18 12.50
CA LEU A 254 15.58 11.17 13.25
C LEU A 254 14.74 11.83 14.35
N TYR A 255 13.49 12.15 14.04
CA TYR A 255 12.52 12.67 15.00
C TYR A 255 12.30 11.71 16.18
N PHE A 256 12.06 10.43 15.91
CA PHE A 256 11.91 9.41 16.95
C PHE A 256 13.23 9.15 17.69
N GLY A 257 14.37 9.21 17.00
CA GLY A 257 15.69 9.15 17.64
C GLY A 257 15.92 10.29 18.63
N LYS A 258 15.53 11.52 18.28
CA LYS A 258 15.63 12.67 19.20
C LYS A 258 14.70 12.52 20.40
N ILE A 259 13.48 12.02 20.19
CA ILE A 259 12.56 11.69 21.29
C ILE A 259 13.20 10.65 22.22
N ARG A 260 13.81 9.60 21.67
CA ARG A 260 14.49 8.56 22.45
C ARG A 260 15.64 9.11 23.30
N GLU A 261 16.40 10.06 22.76
CA GLU A 261 17.50 10.75 23.47
C GLU A 261 16.99 11.55 24.69
N LEU A 262 15.84 12.21 24.54
CA LEU A 262 15.22 13.03 25.59
C LEU A 262 14.45 12.22 26.63
N LEU A 263 14.21 10.93 26.36
CA LEU A 263 13.41 10.07 27.21
C LEU A 263 14.30 9.42 28.29
N ALA A 264 13.86 9.48 29.55
CA ALA A 264 14.47 8.72 30.63
C ALA A 264 14.38 7.19 30.37
N ASP A 265 15.18 6.40 31.09
CA ASP A 265 15.27 4.95 30.85
C ASP A 265 13.95 4.20 31.03
N ASP A 266 13.10 4.63 31.97
CA ASP A 266 11.75 4.10 32.20
C ASP A 266 10.65 4.98 31.57
N GLY A 267 11.05 5.87 30.67
CA GLY A 267 10.17 6.89 30.13
C GLY A 267 9.14 6.33 29.14
N ILE A 268 8.02 7.06 29.02
CA ILE A 268 6.95 6.76 28.08
C ILE A 268 6.66 8.01 27.26
N VAL A 269 6.70 7.88 25.94
CA VAL A 269 6.25 8.96 25.03
C VAL A 269 4.84 8.66 24.53
N MET A 270 4.06 9.68 24.20
CA MET A 270 2.85 9.55 23.40
C MET A 270 3.02 10.33 22.12
N ASN A 271 3.06 9.63 20.98
CA ASN A 271 2.99 10.29 19.68
C ASN A 271 1.56 10.20 19.14
N HIS A 272 0.91 11.36 19.05
CA HIS A 272 -0.43 11.51 18.50
C HIS A 272 -0.40 12.30 17.19
N GLY A 273 -0.89 11.72 16.10
CA GLY A 273 -1.03 12.48 14.86
C GLY A 273 -1.77 11.73 13.76
N ILE A 274 -2.00 12.44 12.67
CA ILE A 274 -2.73 12.01 11.50
C ILE A 274 -1.87 11.08 10.65
N THR A 275 -2.42 9.91 10.32
CA THR A 275 -1.81 8.93 9.42
C THR A 275 -2.60 8.78 8.13
N SER A 276 -1.90 8.56 7.03
CA SER A 276 -2.49 8.25 5.72
C SER A 276 -3.08 6.85 5.71
N SER A 277 -4.25 6.68 5.09
CA SER A 277 -4.80 5.36 4.77
C SER A 277 -4.19 4.76 3.49
N ASP A 278 -3.43 5.53 2.72
CA ASP A 278 -2.68 5.05 1.57
C ASP A 278 -1.40 4.37 2.07
N PHE A 279 -1.19 3.11 1.68
CA PHE A 279 -0.04 2.31 2.10
C PHE A 279 1.30 2.98 1.78
N ASP A 280 1.39 3.70 0.65
CA ASP A 280 2.61 4.36 0.21
C ASP A 280 2.79 5.76 0.84
N SER A 281 1.96 6.12 1.84
CA SER A 281 1.91 7.47 2.43
C SER A 281 1.57 8.55 1.38
N GLY A 282 0.67 8.21 0.46
CA GLY A 282 0.20 9.13 -0.58
C GLY A 282 -0.78 10.19 -0.05
N GLU A 283 -0.87 11.30 -0.77
CA GLU A 283 -1.73 12.44 -0.45
C GLU A 283 -3.24 12.15 -0.62
N THR A 284 -4.06 13.11 -0.19
CA THR A 284 -5.51 13.12 -0.41
C THR A 284 -5.86 13.10 -1.90
N ALA A 285 -6.89 12.34 -2.27
CA ALA A 285 -7.21 12.06 -3.67
C ALA A 285 -7.95 13.26 -4.31
N LEU A 286 -8.14 13.21 -5.63
CA LEU A 286 -8.95 14.19 -6.39
C LEU A 286 -8.41 15.63 -6.30
N GLY A 287 -7.11 15.82 -6.05
CA GLY A 287 -6.49 17.16 -5.89
C GLY A 287 -6.62 17.77 -4.50
N GLY A 288 -7.24 17.07 -3.53
CA GLY A 288 -7.35 17.59 -2.17
C GLY A 288 -6.00 17.84 -1.47
N GLY A 289 -4.97 17.07 -1.84
CA GLY A 289 -3.62 17.20 -1.28
C GLY A 289 -2.95 18.49 -1.75
N GLU A 290 -3.08 18.78 -3.04
CA GLU A 290 -2.53 19.98 -3.67
C GLU A 290 -3.16 21.26 -3.09
N PHE A 291 -4.47 21.25 -2.81
CA PHE A 291 -5.14 22.38 -2.15
C PHE A 291 -4.60 22.59 -0.72
N ILE A 292 -4.49 21.51 0.06
CA ILE A 292 -4.00 21.57 1.44
C ILE A 292 -2.56 22.06 1.47
N ASP A 293 -1.68 21.50 0.63
CA ASP A 293 -0.28 21.90 0.47
C ASP A 293 -0.15 23.39 0.11
N LYS A 294 -0.94 23.85 -0.86
CA LYS A 294 -0.87 25.23 -1.37
C LYS A 294 -1.38 26.28 -0.38
N TYR A 295 -2.45 26.00 0.34
CA TYR A 295 -3.18 27.03 1.09
C TYR A 295 -3.19 26.84 2.61
N VAL A 296 -2.99 25.62 3.12
CA VAL A 296 -3.22 25.30 4.54
C VAL A 296 -1.97 24.78 5.24
N PHE A 297 -1.40 23.68 4.76
CA PHE A 297 -0.24 23.02 5.33
C PHE A 297 0.84 22.79 4.27
N PRO A 298 1.61 23.83 3.91
CA PRO A 298 2.77 23.68 3.05
C PRO A 298 3.74 22.65 3.61
N ASP A 299 4.25 21.77 2.74
CA ASP A 299 5.21 20.71 3.06
C ASP A 299 4.65 19.62 4.01
N GLY A 300 3.34 19.60 4.30
CA GLY A 300 2.75 18.58 5.19
C GLY A 300 2.79 17.18 4.58
N GLU A 301 3.41 16.22 5.26
CA GLU A 301 3.46 14.82 4.83
C GLU A 301 2.83 13.88 5.85
N LEU A 302 1.93 13.00 5.39
CA LEU A 302 1.19 12.08 6.26
C LEU A 302 1.70 10.65 6.13
N PRO A 303 2.36 10.09 7.16
CA PRO A 303 2.84 8.71 7.10
C PRO A 303 1.70 7.72 7.15
N HIS A 304 1.80 6.62 6.39
CA HIS A 304 1.02 5.42 6.67
C HIS A 304 1.45 4.85 8.03
N ILE A 305 0.52 4.23 8.77
CA ILE A 305 0.82 3.65 10.09
C ILE A 305 2.01 2.68 10.05
N GLY A 306 2.13 1.85 9.01
CA GLY A 306 3.26 0.93 8.86
C GLY A 306 4.62 1.64 8.80
N LEU A 307 4.71 2.77 8.08
CA LEU A 307 5.92 3.57 8.00
C LEU A 307 6.23 4.25 9.34
N ALA A 308 5.21 4.77 10.03
CA ALA A 308 5.38 5.39 11.34
C ALA A 308 5.93 4.37 12.36
N LEU A 309 5.40 3.14 12.39
CA LEU A 309 5.88 2.07 13.28
C LEU A 309 7.32 1.67 12.97
N GLU A 310 7.66 1.51 11.69
CA GLU A 310 9.04 1.22 11.27
C GLU A 310 9.99 2.35 11.69
N ALA A 311 9.59 3.62 11.50
CA ALA A 311 10.40 4.76 11.88
C ALA A 311 10.58 4.88 13.40
N MET A 312 9.55 4.56 14.20
CA MET A 312 9.66 4.48 15.66
C MET A 312 10.69 3.44 16.09
N GLN A 313 10.62 2.24 15.52
CA GLN A 313 11.58 1.16 15.83
C GLN A 313 13.00 1.52 15.41
N ARG A 314 13.19 2.10 14.21
CA ARG A 314 14.50 2.60 13.75
C ARG A 314 15.04 3.73 14.61
N GLY A 315 14.15 4.55 15.18
CA GLY A 315 14.47 5.59 16.16
C GLY A 315 14.79 5.06 17.57
N GLY A 316 14.75 3.73 17.78
CA GLY A 316 15.07 3.10 19.06
C GLY A 316 13.92 3.08 20.07
N LEU A 317 12.67 3.25 19.61
CA LEU A 317 11.46 3.18 20.43
C LEU A 317 10.70 1.87 20.16
N GLU A 318 10.23 1.20 21.21
CA GLU A 318 9.38 0.00 21.11
C GLU A 318 7.92 0.39 21.33
N VAL A 319 7.04 0.03 20.40
CA VAL A 319 5.61 0.40 20.44
C VAL A 319 4.83 -0.55 21.35
N LEU A 320 4.15 -0.02 22.36
CA LEU A 320 3.33 -0.81 23.29
C LEU A 320 1.86 -0.92 22.90
N ASP A 321 1.30 0.17 22.40
CA ASP A 321 -0.12 0.26 22.11
C ASP A 321 -0.36 1.13 20.88
N ILE A 322 -1.49 0.88 20.22
CA ILE A 322 -1.92 1.61 19.04
C ILE A 322 -3.44 1.76 19.09
N GLU A 323 -3.92 2.99 19.10
CA GLU A 323 -5.34 3.28 19.07
C GLU A 323 -5.70 4.22 17.91
N SER A 324 -6.77 3.89 17.19
CA SER A 324 -7.29 4.66 16.06
C SER A 324 -8.46 5.55 16.49
N LEU A 325 -8.28 6.86 16.38
CA LEU A 325 -9.28 7.88 16.73
C LEU A 325 -10.04 8.43 15.52
N ARG A 326 -10.05 7.72 14.39
CA ARG A 326 -10.61 8.22 13.10
C ARG A 326 -12.03 8.79 13.22
N ARG A 327 -12.92 8.13 13.98
CA ARG A 327 -14.31 8.58 14.14
C ARG A 327 -14.42 9.82 15.02
N HIS A 328 -13.55 9.95 16.01
CA HIS A 328 -13.51 11.12 16.87
C HIS A 328 -13.05 12.34 16.06
N TYR A 329 -12.02 12.18 15.21
CA TYR A 329 -11.57 13.29 14.36
C TYR A 329 -12.67 13.72 13.38
N ALA A 330 -13.37 12.77 12.75
CA ALA A 330 -14.50 13.11 11.88
C ALA A 330 -15.58 13.94 12.63
N HIS A 331 -15.86 13.59 13.89
CA HIS A 331 -16.80 14.34 14.71
C HIS A 331 -16.24 15.72 15.11
N THR A 332 -14.97 15.81 15.50
CA THR A 332 -14.28 17.09 15.78
C THR A 332 -14.37 18.04 14.60
N LEU A 333 -14.07 17.58 13.39
CA LEU A 333 -14.10 18.39 12.17
C LEU A 333 -15.51 18.86 11.83
N ALA A 334 -16.52 18.01 12.04
CA ALA A 334 -17.92 18.42 11.88
C ALA A 334 -18.30 19.55 12.84
N LEU A 335 -17.92 19.44 14.12
CA LEU A 335 -18.17 20.49 15.11
C LEU A 335 -17.41 21.79 14.78
N TRP A 336 -16.16 21.70 14.33
CA TRP A 336 -15.40 22.89 13.90
C TRP A 336 -16.03 23.56 12.69
N ALA A 337 -16.48 22.79 11.68
CA ALA A 337 -17.16 23.34 10.52
C ALA A 337 -18.50 24.01 10.91
N ASP A 338 -19.29 23.37 11.77
CA ASP A 338 -20.56 23.93 12.26
C ASP A 338 -20.34 25.20 13.09
N ASN A 339 -19.31 25.23 13.95
CA ASN A 339 -18.96 26.40 14.73
C ASN A 339 -18.50 27.55 13.82
N PHE A 340 -17.61 27.26 12.87
CA PHE A 340 -17.10 28.23 11.91
C PHE A 340 -18.23 28.87 11.09
N GLU A 341 -19.18 28.08 10.59
CA GLU A 341 -20.32 28.64 9.84
C GLU A 341 -21.24 29.51 10.71
N LYS A 342 -21.40 29.19 12.01
CA LYS A 342 -22.20 30.02 12.94
C LYS A 342 -21.57 31.39 13.20
N CYS A 343 -20.24 31.48 13.16
CA CYS A 343 -19.48 32.72 13.39
C CYS A 343 -18.83 33.28 12.11
N ALA A 344 -19.32 32.88 10.94
CA ALA A 344 -18.72 33.24 9.66
C ALA A 344 -18.62 34.76 9.45
N ALA A 345 -19.66 35.51 9.83
CA ALA A 345 -19.69 36.97 9.70
C ALA A 345 -18.70 37.69 10.63
N GLU A 346 -18.39 37.11 11.78
CA GLU A 346 -17.33 37.58 12.67
C GLU A 346 -15.95 37.19 12.12
N ALA A 347 -15.79 35.95 11.65
CA ALA A 347 -14.53 35.46 11.08
C ALA A 347 -14.09 36.28 9.87
N GLU A 348 -15.01 36.66 8.98
CA GLU A 348 -14.77 37.50 7.81
C GLU A 348 -14.23 38.91 8.16
N LYS A 349 -14.49 39.41 9.37
CA LYS A 349 -13.97 40.71 9.83
C LYS A 349 -12.53 40.62 10.37
N LEU A 350 -12.06 39.41 10.71
CA LEU A 350 -10.76 39.19 11.35
C LEU A 350 -9.65 38.84 10.37
N VAL A 351 -10.01 38.44 9.15
CA VAL A 351 -9.07 38.05 8.09
C VAL A 351 -9.52 38.65 6.76
N ASP A 352 -8.62 38.67 5.77
CA ASP A 352 -9.01 39.02 4.41
C ASP A 352 -9.94 37.94 3.77
N ASP A 353 -10.63 38.32 2.70
CA ASP A 353 -11.60 37.46 2.00
C ASP A 353 -10.96 36.15 1.50
N GLU A 354 -9.70 36.20 1.03
CA GLU A 354 -8.98 35.03 0.54
C GLU A 354 -8.76 34.02 1.68
N LYS A 355 -8.24 34.47 2.82
CA LYS A 355 -8.06 33.64 4.03
C LYS A 355 -9.39 33.10 4.55
N PHE A 356 -10.44 33.91 4.59
CA PHE A 356 -11.76 33.45 5.00
C PHE A 356 -12.24 32.29 4.11
N ARG A 357 -12.12 32.44 2.79
CA ARG A 357 -12.52 31.42 1.80
C ARG A 357 -11.68 30.15 1.91
N ILE A 358 -10.37 30.26 2.14
CA ILE A 358 -9.47 29.13 2.38
C ILE A 358 -9.96 28.31 3.58
N TRP A 359 -10.15 28.95 4.74
CA TRP A 359 -10.54 28.27 5.98
C TRP A 359 -11.93 27.66 5.88
N ARG A 360 -12.89 28.36 5.25
CA ARG A 360 -14.24 27.86 5.04
C ARG A 360 -14.26 26.55 4.26
N VAL A 361 -13.58 26.48 3.11
CA VAL A 361 -13.53 25.27 2.28
C VAL A 361 -12.66 24.18 2.91
N TYR A 362 -11.59 24.55 3.61
CA TYR A 362 -10.72 23.59 4.27
C TYR A 362 -11.44 22.85 5.42
N LEU A 363 -12.07 23.57 6.36
CA LEU A 363 -12.80 22.95 7.48
C LEU A 363 -13.96 22.09 6.95
N ALA A 364 -14.67 22.59 5.94
CA ALA A 364 -15.71 21.86 5.23
C ALA A 364 -15.19 20.57 4.59
N GLY A 365 -14.10 20.65 3.83
CA GLY A 365 -13.51 19.54 3.09
C GLY A 365 -13.03 18.43 4.02
N CYS A 366 -12.48 18.82 5.17
CA CYS A 366 -12.07 17.91 6.23
C CYS A 366 -13.28 17.24 6.91
N ALA A 367 -14.36 17.98 7.18
CA ALA A 367 -15.59 17.46 7.79
C ALA A 367 -16.42 16.56 6.85
N GLY A 368 -16.44 16.87 5.55
CA GLY A 368 -17.25 16.20 4.53
C GLY A 368 -16.75 14.82 4.06
N LEU A 369 -15.67 14.30 4.66
CA LEU A 369 -15.21 12.93 4.41
C LEU A 369 -16.31 11.94 4.84
N PRO A 370 -16.79 11.05 3.94
CA PRO A 370 -17.91 10.17 4.24
C PRO A 370 -17.69 9.36 5.53
N GLN A 371 -18.62 9.45 6.48
CA GLN A 371 -18.62 8.66 7.72
C GLN A 371 -18.79 7.14 7.46
N GLY A 372 -19.15 6.75 6.23
CA GLY A 372 -19.19 5.37 5.77
C GLY A 372 -17.81 4.71 5.82
N ARG A 373 -17.76 3.48 6.34
CA ARG A 373 -16.57 2.63 6.48
C ARG A 373 -15.75 2.62 5.17
N THR A 374 -14.68 3.43 5.09
CA THR A 374 -13.37 3.23 4.39
C THR A 374 -12.69 4.50 3.81
N THR A 375 -13.26 5.71 3.88
CA THR A 375 -12.66 6.87 3.15
C THR A 375 -12.07 8.01 3.98
N GLY A 376 -12.02 7.87 5.31
CA GLY A 376 -11.21 8.78 6.12
C GLY A 376 -9.72 8.51 5.88
N LYS A 377 -9.07 9.32 5.02
CA LYS A 377 -7.63 9.24 4.73
C LYS A 377 -6.73 9.65 5.91
N HIS A 378 -7.33 9.97 7.04
CA HIS A 378 -6.70 10.52 8.22
C HIS A 378 -7.12 9.72 9.44
N THR A 379 -6.19 8.95 10.00
CA THR A 379 -6.39 8.31 11.31
C THR A 379 -5.51 9.03 12.32
N ALA A 380 -6.11 9.73 13.29
CA ALA A 380 -5.40 10.11 14.50
C ALA A 380 -5.02 8.83 15.24
N LEU A 381 -3.73 8.60 15.41
CA LEU A 381 -3.20 7.43 16.10
C LEU A 381 -2.60 7.84 17.44
N VAL A 382 -2.87 7.09 18.49
CA VAL A 382 -2.23 7.22 19.80
C VAL A 382 -1.31 6.02 19.96
N ALA A 383 0.01 6.23 20.01
CA ALA A 383 0.97 5.17 20.29
C ALA A 383 1.88 5.56 21.45
N PRO A 384 1.82 4.84 22.59
CA PRO A 384 2.85 4.92 23.61
C PRO A 384 4.00 3.94 23.33
N PRO A 385 5.25 4.41 23.25
CA PRO A 385 6.43 3.55 23.35
C PRO A 385 6.95 3.49 24.78
N TYR A 386 7.37 2.30 25.22
CA TYR A 386 8.18 2.08 26.42
C TYR A 386 9.54 1.58 25.99
N VAL A 387 10.59 1.96 26.71
CA VAL A 387 11.93 1.43 26.50
C VAL A 387 12.23 0.44 27.61
N ARG A 388 12.57 -0.81 27.25
CA ARG A 388 13.47 -1.61 28.08
C ARG A 388 14.89 -1.42 27.56
N PRO A 389 15.91 -1.24 28.42
CA PRO A 389 17.28 -1.40 27.98
C PRO A 389 17.46 -2.83 27.50
N SER A 390 17.76 -3.02 26.21
CA SER A 390 18.41 -4.26 25.78
C SER A 390 19.79 -4.23 26.43
N ALA A 391 19.98 -5.03 27.48
CA ALA A 391 21.31 -5.25 28.02
C ALA A 391 22.16 -5.86 26.90
N VAL A 392 23.07 -5.06 26.34
CA VAL A 392 24.18 -5.55 25.56
C VAL A 392 25.10 -6.28 26.54
N THR A 393 24.98 -7.60 26.62
CA THR A 393 26.03 -8.43 27.22
C THR A 393 26.96 -8.90 26.11
N GLU A 394 28.16 -8.32 26.09
CA GLU A 394 29.30 -8.77 25.28
C GLU A 394 30.23 -9.70 26.12
N PRO A 395 31.18 -10.43 25.50
CA PRO A 395 31.08 -11.88 25.31
C PRO A 395 32.00 -12.69 26.25
N SER A 396 31.61 -13.91 26.62
CA SER A 396 32.52 -14.87 27.25
C SER A 396 33.20 -15.76 26.21
N GLN A 397 34.53 -15.71 26.22
CA GLN A 397 35.46 -16.49 25.43
C GLN A 397 35.41 -18.00 25.73
N ARG A 398 35.52 -18.81 24.65
CA ARG A 398 36.08 -20.18 24.47
C ARG A 398 35.26 -20.84 23.35
N ASP A 399 35.79 -21.37 22.25
CA ASP A 399 37.12 -21.86 21.92
C ASP A 399 37.49 -21.54 20.47
N ALA A 400 38.79 -21.35 20.26
CA ALA A 400 39.43 -21.09 18.99
C ALA A 400 39.66 -22.38 18.19
N GLY A 401 39.41 -22.33 16.89
CA GLY A 401 39.86 -23.32 15.91
C GLY A 401 40.07 -22.63 14.57
N GLN A 402 41.32 -22.29 14.29
CA GLN A 402 41.84 -21.76 13.01
C GLN A 402 41.35 -22.56 11.80
N PHE A 403 41.38 -21.99 10.60
CA PHE A 403 42.28 -22.48 9.53
C PHE A 403 42.29 -21.52 8.31
N HIS A 404 43.50 -21.29 7.81
CA HIS A 404 43.87 -20.35 6.75
C HIS A 404 43.58 -20.86 5.33
N LEU A 405 43.41 -19.88 4.44
CA LEU A 405 43.25 -19.98 2.99
C LEU A 405 44.58 -20.28 2.25
N PHE A 406 44.41 -20.99 1.12
CA PHE A 406 45.27 -21.21 -0.05
C PHE A 406 46.35 -22.30 0.01
N ASP A 407 46.11 -23.36 -0.77
CA ASP A 407 47.09 -24.02 -1.66
C ASP A 407 46.34 -24.84 -2.75
N GLU A 408 46.68 -24.61 -4.02
CA GLU A 408 46.50 -25.51 -5.19
C GLU A 408 47.90 -26.05 -5.59
N PRO A 409 48.12 -27.12 -6.43
CA PRO A 409 47.24 -27.70 -7.47
C PRO A 409 47.27 -29.27 -7.61
N ALA A 410 46.58 -29.79 -8.65
CA ALA A 410 46.42 -31.19 -9.11
C ALA A 410 47.77 -31.92 -9.51
N PRO A 411 47.88 -33.26 -9.83
CA PRO A 411 47.09 -33.98 -10.86
C PRO A 411 46.94 -35.56 -10.80
N ALA A 412 46.15 -36.07 -11.76
CA ALA A 412 46.25 -37.32 -12.56
C ALA A 412 46.12 -38.75 -11.96
N GLY A 413 45.26 -39.57 -12.63
CA GLY A 413 45.34 -41.03 -12.64
C GLY A 413 44.03 -41.78 -13.00
N THR A 414 43.88 -42.18 -14.26
CA THR A 414 42.84 -43.08 -14.85
C THR A 414 43.33 -44.56 -14.84
N PRO A 415 42.68 -45.61 -15.45
CA PRO A 415 41.29 -46.11 -15.67
C PRO A 415 41.19 -47.63 -15.19
N PRO A 416 40.24 -48.57 -15.55
CA PRO A 416 39.37 -48.67 -16.75
C PRO A 416 37.92 -49.24 -16.64
N ALA A 417 37.34 -49.28 -17.85
CA ALA A 417 35.98 -49.44 -18.36
C ALA A 417 35.21 -50.76 -18.14
N ALA A 418 33.87 -50.69 -18.30
CA ALA A 418 33.00 -51.48 -19.20
C ALA A 418 31.53 -51.04 -18.95
N GLY A 419 30.60 -50.85 -19.89
CA GLY A 419 30.50 -51.05 -21.32
C GLY A 419 29.22 -50.32 -21.81
N ALA A 420 29.21 -49.89 -23.07
CA ALA A 420 28.20 -49.03 -23.66
C ALA A 420 27.03 -49.79 -24.33
N ALA A 421 25.89 -49.12 -24.44
CA ALA A 421 24.81 -49.38 -25.41
C ALA A 421 24.27 -48.01 -25.93
N PRO A 422 23.62 -47.97 -27.10
CA PRO A 422 24.05 -47.31 -28.35
C PRO A 422 23.74 -45.79 -28.43
N PRO A 423 24.34 -45.04 -29.39
CA PRO A 423 24.29 -43.58 -29.40
C PRO A 423 22.93 -43.05 -29.86
N PRO A 424 22.48 -41.88 -29.36
CA PRO A 424 21.33 -41.21 -29.94
C PRO A 424 21.68 -40.76 -31.36
N THR A 425 20.73 -40.99 -32.25
CA THR A 425 20.69 -40.52 -33.62
C THR A 425 21.06 -39.03 -33.71
N ARG A 426 21.92 -38.73 -34.68
CA ARG A 426 22.35 -37.39 -35.11
C ARG A 426 21.22 -36.36 -34.92
N ALA A 427 21.43 -35.42 -34.00
CA ALA A 427 20.56 -34.28 -33.79
C ALA A 427 20.33 -33.55 -35.12
N SER A 428 19.07 -33.26 -35.43
CA SER A 428 18.71 -32.41 -36.54
C SER A 428 19.40 -31.04 -36.37
N ARG A 429 19.93 -30.50 -37.47
CA ARG A 429 20.67 -29.22 -37.56
C ARG A 429 19.83 -27.95 -37.22
N GLY A 430 18.83 -28.03 -36.34
CA GLY A 430 17.93 -26.91 -36.02
C GLY A 430 17.48 -26.75 -34.56
N GLY A 431 17.72 -27.74 -33.68
CA GLY A 431 17.29 -27.69 -32.27
C GLY A 431 18.06 -26.68 -31.40
N ILE A 432 17.43 -26.23 -30.31
CA ILE A 432 18.11 -25.46 -29.25
C ILE A 432 18.89 -26.43 -28.38
N LEU A 433 20.19 -26.20 -28.20
CA LEU A 433 21.03 -27.03 -27.33
C LEU A 433 20.80 -26.66 -25.85
N PRO A 434 20.57 -27.63 -24.95
CA PRO A 434 20.54 -27.36 -23.52
C PRO A 434 21.95 -27.06 -22.98
N ALA A 435 22.04 -26.22 -21.96
CA ALA A 435 23.27 -26.01 -21.21
C ALA A 435 23.69 -27.32 -20.52
N ARG A 436 25.00 -27.54 -20.38
CA ARG A 436 25.51 -28.68 -19.61
C ARG A 436 25.18 -28.44 -18.13
N ALA A 437 24.40 -29.34 -17.54
CA ALA A 437 24.05 -29.25 -16.14
C ALA A 437 25.29 -29.32 -15.24
N ASP A 438 25.42 -28.35 -14.34
CA ASP A 438 26.43 -28.37 -13.28
C ASP A 438 26.17 -29.52 -12.28
N ALA A 439 27.25 -30.09 -11.74
CA ALA A 439 27.19 -31.21 -10.79
C ALA A 439 26.42 -30.84 -9.51
N HIS A 440 26.47 -29.57 -9.08
CA HIS A 440 25.66 -29.10 -7.96
C HIS A 440 24.16 -29.16 -8.27
N CYS A 441 23.74 -28.72 -9.46
CA CYS A 441 22.33 -28.77 -9.88
C CYS A 441 21.82 -30.22 -9.97
N ALA A 442 22.64 -31.16 -10.44
CA ALA A 442 22.30 -32.58 -10.47
C ALA A 442 22.09 -33.16 -9.05
N ARG A 443 22.98 -32.83 -8.10
CA ARG A 443 22.83 -33.24 -6.69
C ARG A 443 21.58 -32.64 -6.05
N LEU A 444 21.31 -31.36 -6.26
CA LEU A 444 20.09 -30.71 -5.77
C LEU A 444 18.84 -31.36 -6.35
N ALA A 445 18.82 -31.66 -7.65
CA ALA A 445 17.66 -32.30 -8.28
C ALA A 445 17.37 -33.70 -7.72
N ALA A 446 18.43 -34.45 -7.36
CA ALA A 446 18.29 -35.75 -6.70
C ALA A 446 17.78 -35.64 -5.25
N ALA A 447 18.16 -34.58 -4.54
CA ALA A 447 17.75 -34.35 -3.15
C ALA A 447 16.36 -33.67 -3.02
N LEU A 448 15.93 -32.90 -4.02
CA LEU A 448 14.67 -32.18 -4.00
C LEU A 448 13.48 -33.15 -4.05
N PRO A 449 12.49 -33.06 -3.13
CA PRO A 449 11.36 -33.98 -3.12
C PRO A 449 10.67 -34.06 -4.50
N PRO A 450 10.27 -35.26 -4.96
CA PRO A 450 9.71 -35.45 -6.31
C PRO A 450 8.38 -34.72 -6.52
N THR A 451 7.68 -34.38 -5.43
CA THR A 451 6.45 -33.59 -5.43
C THR A 451 6.69 -32.09 -5.70
N VAL A 452 7.93 -31.60 -5.54
CA VAL A 452 8.29 -30.19 -5.75
C VAL A 452 8.71 -29.93 -7.19
N ARG A 453 7.95 -29.10 -7.89
CA ARG A 453 8.23 -28.69 -9.27
C ARG A 453 8.50 -27.20 -9.30
N LEU A 454 9.77 -26.86 -9.53
CA LEU A 454 10.20 -25.49 -9.76
C LEU A 454 10.16 -25.20 -11.25
N GLY A 455 9.81 -23.97 -11.58
CA GLY A 455 9.72 -23.49 -12.93
C GLY A 455 9.85 -21.98 -13.01
N THR A 456 9.83 -21.49 -14.24
CA THR A 456 9.92 -20.05 -14.54
C THR A 456 8.62 -19.55 -15.17
N SER A 457 8.44 -18.23 -15.27
CA SER A 457 7.25 -17.64 -15.90
C SER A 457 7.24 -17.70 -17.44
N SER A 458 8.36 -18.07 -18.08
CA SER A 458 8.53 -18.28 -19.52
C SER A 458 9.86 -19.01 -19.77
N TRP A 459 10.07 -19.59 -20.95
CA TRP A 459 11.31 -20.30 -21.32
C TRP A 459 12.09 -19.63 -22.46
N SER A 460 11.93 -18.31 -22.68
CA SER A 460 12.41 -17.69 -23.92
C SER A 460 13.49 -16.61 -23.77
N TYR A 461 14.13 -16.48 -22.59
CA TYR A 461 15.07 -15.40 -22.34
C TYR A 461 16.50 -15.70 -22.85
N PRO A 462 17.08 -14.87 -23.74
CA PRO A 462 18.44 -15.07 -24.26
C PRO A 462 19.54 -15.04 -23.20
N GLY A 463 19.36 -14.24 -22.12
CA GLY A 463 20.34 -14.12 -21.04
C GLY A 463 20.59 -15.40 -20.24
N TRP A 464 19.84 -16.48 -20.50
CA TRP A 464 20.07 -17.78 -19.86
C TRP A 464 21.08 -18.66 -20.62
N ASN A 465 21.83 -18.09 -21.56
CA ASN A 465 22.98 -18.77 -22.16
C ASN A 465 23.97 -19.22 -21.07
N GLY A 466 24.46 -20.46 -21.16
CA GLY A 466 25.30 -21.09 -20.13
C GLY A 466 24.56 -21.56 -18.88
N ILE A 467 23.30 -21.17 -18.68
CA ILE A 467 22.48 -21.56 -17.52
C ILE A 467 21.43 -22.60 -17.93
N VAL A 468 20.66 -22.30 -18.99
CA VAL A 468 19.60 -23.16 -19.54
C VAL A 468 19.93 -23.58 -20.98
N TYR A 469 20.50 -22.69 -21.78
CA TYR A 469 20.86 -22.97 -23.18
C TYR A 469 22.37 -23.08 -23.35
N GLY A 470 22.82 -23.99 -24.22
CA GLY A 470 24.24 -24.23 -24.46
C GLY A 470 24.88 -23.31 -25.50
N ASP A 471 24.13 -22.37 -26.05
CA ASP A 471 24.59 -21.38 -27.03
C ASP A 471 23.68 -20.14 -27.00
N GLU A 472 24.05 -19.10 -27.73
CA GLU A 472 23.27 -17.87 -27.87
C GLU A 472 22.12 -18.04 -28.88
N TYR A 473 20.91 -17.67 -28.46
CA TYR A 473 19.73 -17.74 -29.30
C TYR A 473 18.84 -16.51 -29.08
N SER A 474 18.22 -16.02 -30.16
CA SER A 474 17.20 -14.96 -30.07
C SER A 474 15.95 -15.44 -29.30
N ASP A 475 15.26 -14.52 -28.61
CA ASP A 475 13.99 -14.79 -27.91
C ASP A 475 12.94 -15.45 -28.81
N SER A 476 12.81 -15.00 -30.08
CA SER A 476 11.89 -15.61 -31.04
C SER A 476 12.16 -17.10 -31.32
N ARG A 477 13.45 -17.48 -31.36
CA ARG A 477 13.85 -18.88 -31.58
C ARG A 477 13.62 -19.72 -30.32
N LEU A 478 13.93 -19.16 -29.15
CA LEU A 478 13.71 -19.82 -27.86
C LEU A 478 12.23 -20.00 -27.54
N SER A 479 11.38 -19.01 -27.81
CA SER A 479 9.93 -19.09 -27.62
C SER A 479 9.31 -20.24 -28.43
N ARG A 480 9.79 -20.48 -29.66
CA ARG A 480 9.26 -21.54 -30.53
C ARG A 480 9.81 -22.92 -30.22
N ASN A 481 11.12 -23.02 -29.97
CA ASN A 481 11.88 -24.30 -29.99
C ASN A 481 12.73 -24.55 -28.73
N GLY A 482 12.69 -23.65 -27.74
CA GLY A 482 13.53 -23.71 -26.54
C GLY A 482 12.97 -24.55 -25.40
N LEU A 483 11.68 -24.92 -25.43
CA LEU A 483 11.04 -25.62 -24.31
C LEU A 483 11.65 -27.01 -24.05
N ALA A 484 12.02 -27.74 -25.11
CA ALA A 484 12.70 -29.02 -24.96
C ALA A 484 14.04 -28.88 -24.24
N ALA A 485 14.87 -27.90 -24.63
CA ALA A 485 16.14 -27.59 -23.97
C ALA A 485 15.93 -27.10 -22.52
N TYR A 486 14.93 -26.26 -22.29
CA TYR A 486 14.54 -25.79 -20.96
C TYR A 486 14.20 -26.95 -20.03
N SER A 487 13.40 -27.91 -20.49
CA SER A 487 12.97 -29.06 -19.69
C SER A 487 14.07 -30.09 -19.44
N ALA A 488 15.20 -29.98 -20.14
CA ALA A 488 16.38 -30.80 -19.87
C ALA A 488 17.16 -30.31 -18.64
N HIS A 489 16.90 -29.10 -18.14
CA HIS A 489 17.54 -28.61 -16.91
C HIS A 489 17.04 -29.41 -15.69
N PRO A 490 17.93 -30.01 -14.86
CA PRO A 490 17.54 -30.96 -13.81
C PRO A 490 16.51 -30.45 -12.79
N LEU A 491 16.54 -29.15 -12.50
CA LEU A 491 15.66 -28.51 -11.51
C LEU A 491 14.39 -27.88 -12.09
N LEU A 492 14.32 -27.63 -13.40
CA LEU A 492 13.20 -26.91 -14.02
C LEU A 492 12.16 -27.94 -14.48
N ARG A 493 11.37 -28.43 -13.53
CA ARG A 493 10.33 -29.47 -13.72
C ARG A 493 8.93 -28.89 -13.97
N GLY A 494 8.84 -27.58 -14.18
CA GLY A 494 7.61 -26.92 -14.59
C GLY A 494 7.86 -25.58 -15.28
N VAL A 495 6.80 -24.98 -15.80
CA VAL A 495 6.81 -23.64 -16.39
C VAL A 495 5.41 -23.01 -16.38
N SER A 496 5.35 -21.68 -16.25
CA SER A 496 4.11 -20.93 -16.46
C SER A 496 3.93 -20.61 -17.94
N ILE A 497 2.69 -20.76 -18.43
CA ILE A 497 2.25 -20.23 -19.71
C ILE A 497 1.40 -18.99 -19.40
N ASP A 498 2.03 -17.82 -19.47
CA ASP A 498 1.37 -16.55 -19.15
C ASP A 498 0.82 -15.84 -20.41
N ARG A 499 1.24 -16.23 -21.62
CA ARG A 499 0.73 -15.64 -22.88
C ARG A 499 -0.77 -15.84 -23.09
N THR A 500 -1.34 -16.88 -22.48
CA THR A 500 -2.79 -17.16 -22.45
C THR A 500 -3.59 -16.04 -21.80
N PHE A 501 -2.95 -15.22 -20.96
CA PHE A 501 -3.57 -14.03 -20.40
C PHE A 501 -4.02 -13.04 -21.48
N TYR A 502 -3.27 -12.93 -22.57
CA TYR A 502 -3.54 -11.97 -23.64
C TYR A 502 -4.38 -12.55 -24.78
N ALA A 503 -4.24 -13.84 -25.07
CA ALA A 503 -4.99 -14.52 -26.12
C ALA A 503 -5.11 -16.03 -25.84
N PRO A 504 -6.25 -16.68 -26.15
CA PRO A 504 -6.41 -18.11 -26.00
C PRO A 504 -5.38 -18.92 -26.81
N LEU A 505 -5.12 -20.13 -26.37
CA LEU A 505 -4.27 -21.10 -27.07
C LEU A 505 -5.11 -22.24 -27.61
N THR A 506 -4.75 -22.73 -28.79
CA THR A 506 -5.41 -23.89 -29.38
C THR A 506 -4.99 -25.20 -28.71
N ILE A 507 -5.78 -26.25 -28.87
CA ILE A 507 -5.42 -27.62 -28.46
C ILE A 507 -4.07 -28.02 -29.06
N GLY A 508 -3.83 -27.67 -30.33
CA GLY A 508 -2.57 -27.95 -31.03
C GLY A 508 -1.36 -27.24 -30.43
N ASP A 509 -1.51 -25.99 -29.98
CA ASP A 509 -0.45 -25.27 -29.28
C ASP A 509 -0.05 -25.97 -27.98
N TYR A 510 -1.04 -26.36 -27.17
CA TYR A 510 -0.81 -27.09 -25.93
C TYR A 510 -0.20 -28.48 -26.19
N ALA A 511 -0.73 -29.24 -27.15
CA ALA A 511 -0.17 -30.55 -27.52
C ALA A 511 1.29 -30.45 -27.98
N ARG A 512 1.63 -29.38 -28.70
CA ARG A 512 3.01 -29.07 -29.10
C ARG A 512 3.90 -28.75 -27.91
N TYR A 513 3.41 -28.07 -26.86
CA TYR A 513 4.19 -27.87 -25.64
C TYR A 513 4.35 -29.16 -24.84
N ALA A 514 3.28 -29.94 -24.71
CA ALA A 514 3.28 -31.22 -23.99
C ALA A 514 4.24 -32.24 -24.60
N SER A 515 4.38 -32.27 -25.93
CA SER A 515 5.30 -33.20 -26.62
C SER A 515 6.78 -32.86 -26.45
N GLN A 516 7.11 -31.63 -26.03
CA GLN A 516 8.49 -31.18 -25.85
C GLN A 516 9.06 -31.49 -24.46
N VAL A 517 8.24 -31.91 -23.51
CA VAL A 517 8.64 -32.06 -22.10
C VAL A 517 8.35 -33.47 -21.57
N PRO A 518 9.10 -33.95 -20.54
CA PRO A 518 8.85 -35.25 -19.91
C PRO A 518 7.46 -35.35 -19.24
N ASP A 519 6.99 -36.57 -18.98
CA ASP A 519 5.70 -36.85 -18.34
C ASP A 519 5.60 -36.40 -16.88
N THR A 520 6.75 -36.22 -16.21
CA THR A 520 6.82 -35.69 -14.85
C THR A 520 6.68 -34.16 -14.79
N PHE A 521 6.82 -33.48 -15.94
CA PHE A 521 6.77 -32.03 -16.06
C PHE A 521 5.34 -31.51 -15.85
N ARG A 522 5.18 -30.34 -15.25
CA ARG A 522 3.87 -29.73 -15.04
C ARG A 522 3.82 -28.28 -15.50
N PHE A 523 2.73 -27.94 -16.17
CA PHE A 523 2.45 -26.58 -16.60
C PHE A 523 1.55 -25.86 -15.60
N THR A 524 1.86 -24.60 -15.37
CA THR A 524 0.94 -23.63 -14.74
C THR A 524 0.39 -22.74 -15.84
N ILE A 525 -0.93 -22.65 -15.99
CA ILE A 525 -1.54 -21.93 -17.12
C ILE A 525 -2.40 -20.81 -16.55
N LYS A 526 -2.16 -19.60 -17.02
CA LYS A 526 -2.87 -18.41 -16.56
C LYS A 526 -4.14 -18.21 -17.39
N ALA A 527 -5.26 -17.97 -16.73
CA ALA A 527 -6.52 -17.65 -17.40
C ALA A 527 -6.43 -16.34 -18.18
N MET A 528 -7.30 -16.19 -19.19
CA MET A 528 -7.37 -15.01 -20.06
C MET A 528 -7.89 -13.78 -19.30
N SER A 529 -7.36 -12.59 -19.62
CA SER A 529 -7.81 -11.33 -19.04
C SER A 529 -9.29 -11.06 -19.31
N SER A 530 -9.84 -11.57 -20.42
CA SER A 530 -11.27 -11.51 -20.74
C SER A 530 -12.17 -12.18 -19.68
N ILE A 531 -11.64 -13.06 -18.83
CA ILE A 531 -12.40 -13.69 -17.74
C ILE A 531 -12.05 -13.05 -16.39
N THR A 532 -10.77 -12.73 -16.18
CA THR A 532 -10.25 -12.34 -14.86
C THR A 532 -10.15 -10.84 -14.62
N ASP A 533 -10.21 -10.00 -15.67
CA ASP A 533 -10.22 -8.56 -15.53
C ASP A 533 -11.66 -8.06 -15.50
N ALA A 534 -12.02 -7.28 -14.49
CA ALA A 534 -13.35 -6.68 -14.38
C ALA A 534 -13.61 -5.55 -15.40
N THR A 535 -12.58 -5.15 -16.15
CA THR A 535 -12.63 -4.08 -17.15
C THR A 535 -11.87 -4.49 -18.40
N VAL A 536 -12.41 -4.17 -19.57
CA VAL A 536 -11.69 -4.33 -20.84
C VAL A 536 -10.58 -3.29 -20.89
N ARG A 537 -9.32 -3.72 -21.03
CA ARG A 537 -8.20 -2.79 -21.13
C ARG A 537 -7.99 -2.34 -22.57
N GLY A 538 -7.83 -1.04 -22.80
CA GLY A 538 -7.43 -0.53 -24.12
C GLY A 538 -5.98 -0.90 -24.48
N GLU A 539 -5.53 -0.57 -25.70
CA GLU A 539 -4.22 -0.93 -26.29
C GLU A 539 -2.98 -0.62 -25.41
N ARG A 540 -3.10 0.22 -24.38
CA ARG A 540 -2.02 0.58 -23.44
C ARG A 540 -2.26 0.12 -22.00
N GLY A 541 -3.17 -0.82 -21.76
CA GLY A 541 -3.41 -1.41 -20.44
C GLY A 541 -4.22 -0.53 -19.46
N MET A 542 -4.92 0.49 -19.96
CA MET A 542 -5.81 1.36 -19.15
C MET A 542 -7.15 0.66 -18.91
N PRO A 543 -7.72 0.69 -17.68
CA PRO A 543 -9.06 0.18 -17.43
C PRO A 543 -10.07 0.94 -18.29
N GLY A 544 -10.79 0.22 -19.16
CA GLY A 544 -11.84 0.75 -20.01
C GLY A 544 -13.22 0.37 -19.49
N GLU A 545 -14.11 -0.03 -20.40
CA GLU A 545 -15.49 -0.41 -20.09
C GLU A 545 -15.56 -1.66 -19.19
N VAL A 546 -16.71 -1.82 -18.53
CA VAL A 546 -17.01 -3.04 -17.75
C VAL A 546 -16.87 -4.24 -18.67
N ASN A 547 -16.10 -5.24 -18.24
CA ASN A 547 -15.96 -6.45 -19.01
C ASN A 547 -17.21 -7.33 -18.83
N PRO A 548 -18.01 -7.57 -19.88
CA PRO A 548 -19.23 -8.38 -19.77
C PRO A 548 -18.92 -9.86 -19.48
N TYR A 549 -17.71 -10.32 -19.82
CA TYR A 549 -17.27 -11.70 -19.62
C TYR A 549 -16.51 -11.93 -18.31
N PHE A 550 -16.45 -10.91 -17.44
CA PHE A 550 -15.82 -11.04 -16.14
C PHE A 550 -16.51 -12.12 -15.31
N LEU A 551 -15.75 -13.14 -14.91
CA LEU A 551 -16.25 -14.34 -14.23
C LEU A 551 -17.31 -15.12 -15.05
N ASP A 552 -17.14 -15.21 -16.37
CA ASP A 552 -17.95 -16.06 -17.25
C ASP A 552 -17.39 -17.51 -17.27
N ALA A 553 -18.10 -18.43 -16.62
CA ALA A 553 -17.70 -19.83 -16.48
C ALA A 553 -17.74 -20.61 -17.80
N ASP A 554 -18.65 -20.26 -18.70
CA ASP A 554 -18.84 -20.99 -19.96
C ASP A 554 -17.80 -20.58 -21.00
N LEU A 555 -17.41 -19.30 -20.99
CA LEU A 555 -16.23 -18.82 -21.72
C LEU A 555 -14.95 -19.43 -21.15
N ALA A 556 -14.80 -19.49 -19.82
CA ALA A 556 -13.66 -20.14 -19.17
C ALA A 556 -13.52 -21.62 -19.55
N ARG A 557 -14.64 -22.34 -19.60
CA ARG A 557 -14.66 -23.74 -20.02
C ARG A 557 -14.17 -23.90 -21.47
N ARG A 558 -14.80 -23.20 -22.41
CA ARG A 558 -14.58 -23.38 -23.86
C ARG A 558 -13.22 -22.87 -24.34
N GLU A 559 -12.78 -21.71 -23.87
CA GLU A 559 -11.62 -21.00 -24.41
C GLU A 559 -10.33 -21.24 -23.60
N PHE A 560 -10.45 -21.75 -22.36
CA PHE A 560 -9.29 -21.94 -21.48
C PHE A 560 -9.15 -23.38 -20.97
N ILE A 561 -10.19 -23.91 -20.31
CA ILE A 561 -10.06 -25.17 -19.58
C ILE A 561 -10.04 -26.37 -20.52
N GLU A 562 -11.02 -26.51 -21.41
CA GLU A 562 -11.10 -27.66 -22.33
C GLU A 562 -9.91 -27.74 -23.29
N PRO A 563 -9.48 -26.66 -23.95
CA PRO A 563 -8.29 -26.71 -24.82
C PRO A 563 -7.02 -27.08 -24.05
N CYS A 564 -6.86 -26.54 -22.84
CA CYS A 564 -5.73 -26.85 -21.97
C CYS A 564 -5.72 -28.33 -21.57
N MET A 565 -6.88 -28.87 -21.15
CA MET A 565 -7.00 -30.26 -20.72
C MET A 565 -6.81 -31.24 -21.88
N GLN A 566 -7.37 -30.95 -23.04
CA GLN A 566 -7.23 -31.81 -24.23
C GLN A 566 -5.81 -31.78 -24.79
N GLY A 567 -5.14 -30.62 -24.76
CA GLY A 567 -3.79 -30.48 -25.31
C GLY A 567 -2.67 -30.90 -24.35
N LEU A 568 -2.74 -30.55 -23.07
CA LEU A 568 -1.70 -30.89 -22.09
C LEU A 568 -1.93 -32.24 -21.40
N GLY A 569 -3.18 -32.70 -21.31
CA GLY A 569 -3.55 -33.91 -20.59
C GLY A 569 -3.05 -33.88 -19.14
N HIS A 570 -2.42 -34.98 -18.71
CA HIS A 570 -1.88 -35.15 -17.35
C HIS A 570 -0.70 -34.21 -17.02
N LYS A 571 -0.13 -33.50 -18.00
CA LYS A 571 0.94 -32.50 -17.80
C LYS A 571 0.39 -31.14 -17.36
N ALA A 572 -0.93 -30.93 -17.39
CA ALA A 572 -1.54 -29.80 -16.71
C ALA A 572 -1.29 -29.92 -15.19
N GLY A 573 -0.82 -28.84 -14.56
CA GLY A 573 -0.57 -28.82 -13.11
C GLY A 573 -1.54 -27.90 -12.40
N ALA A 574 -1.52 -26.61 -12.75
CA ALA A 574 -2.38 -25.62 -12.14
C ALA A 574 -3.02 -24.69 -13.19
N LEU A 575 -4.33 -24.52 -13.12
CA LEU A 575 -5.10 -23.54 -13.90
C LEU A 575 -5.37 -22.33 -13.01
N VAL A 576 -4.64 -21.24 -13.25
CA VAL A 576 -4.60 -20.07 -12.35
C VAL A 576 -5.50 -18.96 -12.87
N PHE A 577 -6.55 -18.65 -12.12
CA PHE A 577 -7.34 -17.44 -12.28
C PHE A 577 -6.70 -16.30 -11.49
N GLN A 578 -5.89 -15.49 -12.19
CA GLN A 578 -5.23 -14.33 -11.59
C GLN A 578 -6.08 -13.07 -11.78
N PHE A 579 -6.70 -12.60 -10.71
CA PHE A 579 -7.42 -11.33 -10.67
C PHE A 579 -6.43 -10.19 -10.43
N PRO A 580 -6.19 -9.29 -11.41
CA PRO A 580 -5.43 -8.07 -11.18
C PRO A 580 -6.22 -7.11 -10.26
N PRO A 581 -5.66 -5.94 -9.93
CA PRO A 581 -6.38 -4.94 -9.15
C PRO A 581 -7.80 -4.70 -9.68
N LEU A 582 -8.79 -4.98 -8.84
CA LEU A 582 -10.19 -4.83 -9.20
C LEU A 582 -10.63 -3.36 -9.02
N PRO A 583 -11.63 -2.89 -9.79
CA PRO A 583 -12.28 -1.62 -9.54
C PRO A 583 -12.88 -1.55 -8.14
N ASP A 584 -12.95 -0.36 -7.55
CA ASP A 584 -13.47 -0.12 -6.20
C ASP A 584 -14.85 -0.77 -5.97
N ALA A 585 -15.71 -0.81 -6.99
CA ALA A 585 -17.03 -1.45 -6.92
C ALA A 585 -16.99 -2.92 -6.45
N TRP A 586 -15.91 -3.64 -6.77
CA TRP A 586 -15.70 -5.04 -6.36
C TRP A 586 -15.02 -5.17 -5.00
N ILE A 587 -14.32 -4.13 -4.56
CA ILE A 587 -13.48 -4.15 -3.36
C ILE A 587 -14.20 -3.52 -2.15
N ILE A 588 -15.10 -2.56 -2.37
CA ILE A 588 -15.92 -1.92 -1.32
C ILE A 588 -16.83 -2.95 -0.63
N ASN A 589 -17.28 -3.97 -1.36
CA ASN A 589 -18.05 -5.09 -0.81
C ASN A 589 -17.37 -6.44 -1.11
N PRO A 590 -16.34 -6.82 -0.34
CA PRO A 590 -15.63 -8.09 -0.53
C PRO A 590 -16.53 -9.31 -0.47
N ALA A 591 -17.62 -9.26 0.29
CA ALA A 591 -18.58 -10.34 0.41
C ALA A 591 -19.27 -10.65 -0.92
N ALA A 592 -19.77 -9.62 -1.61
CA ALA A 592 -20.45 -9.78 -2.90
C ALA A 592 -19.49 -10.30 -3.98
N PHE A 593 -18.25 -9.81 -3.99
CA PHE A 593 -17.23 -10.36 -4.89
C PHE A 593 -16.97 -11.85 -4.60
N VAL A 594 -16.77 -12.22 -3.33
CA VAL A 594 -16.50 -13.62 -2.96
C VAL A 594 -17.68 -14.53 -3.30
N GLU A 595 -18.92 -14.08 -3.14
CA GLU A 595 -20.11 -14.84 -3.57
C GLU A 595 -20.13 -15.05 -5.09
N ARG A 596 -19.91 -14.00 -5.89
CA ARG A 596 -19.86 -14.11 -7.35
C ARG A 596 -18.70 -15.00 -7.81
N LEU A 597 -17.54 -14.88 -7.17
CA LEU A 597 -16.38 -15.74 -7.42
C LEU A 597 -16.71 -17.20 -7.10
N GLN A 598 -17.38 -17.47 -5.97
CA GLN A 598 -17.76 -18.83 -5.60
C GLN A 598 -18.74 -19.45 -6.60
N GLN A 599 -19.72 -18.67 -7.09
CA GLN A 599 -20.65 -19.12 -8.13
C GLN A 599 -19.91 -19.47 -9.43
N PHE A 600 -19.00 -18.60 -9.86
CA PHE A 600 -18.15 -18.85 -11.03
C PHE A 600 -17.32 -20.13 -10.87
N LEU A 601 -16.60 -20.27 -9.74
CA LEU A 601 -15.76 -21.43 -9.48
C LEU A 601 -16.58 -22.73 -9.36
N GLY A 602 -17.77 -22.67 -8.76
CA GLY A 602 -18.68 -23.80 -8.65
C GLY A 602 -19.29 -24.25 -9.98
N ALA A 603 -19.30 -23.38 -11.00
CA ALA A 603 -19.77 -23.68 -12.34
C ALA A 603 -18.67 -24.24 -13.26
N LEU A 604 -17.40 -24.25 -12.83
CA LEU A 604 -16.30 -24.80 -13.63
C LEU A 604 -16.38 -26.33 -13.70
N PRO A 605 -15.95 -26.95 -14.82
CA PRO A 605 -15.92 -28.40 -14.94
C PRO A 605 -14.90 -28.99 -13.97
N ARG A 606 -15.13 -30.23 -13.53
CA ARG A 606 -14.16 -30.98 -12.72
C ARG A 606 -12.89 -31.23 -13.54
N VAL A 607 -11.75 -31.12 -12.86
CA VAL A 607 -10.44 -31.46 -13.44
C VAL A 607 -9.98 -32.83 -12.93
N PRO A 608 -9.14 -33.56 -13.69
CA PRO A 608 -8.59 -34.85 -13.26
C PRO A 608 -7.66 -34.72 -12.05
N ASP A 609 -7.43 -35.84 -11.37
CA ASP A 609 -6.49 -35.91 -10.26
C ASP A 609 -5.09 -35.46 -10.67
N GLY A 610 -4.47 -34.63 -9.83
CA GLY A 610 -3.17 -34.01 -10.08
C GLY A 610 -3.22 -32.67 -10.81
N VAL A 611 -4.40 -32.23 -11.27
CA VAL A 611 -4.66 -30.88 -11.78
C VAL A 611 -5.45 -30.09 -10.74
N VAL A 612 -5.09 -28.83 -10.51
CA VAL A 612 -5.83 -27.95 -9.59
C VAL A 612 -6.24 -26.64 -10.23
N TYR A 613 -7.42 -26.15 -9.88
CA TYR A 613 -7.73 -24.73 -10.03
C TYR A 613 -7.04 -23.96 -8.91
N ALA A 614 -6.50 -22.80 -9.24
CA ALA A 614 -5.95 -21.89 -8.25
C ALA A 614 -6.38 -20.44 -8.50
N VAL A 615 -6.57 -19.67 -7.44
CA VAL A 615 -6.95 -18.26 -7.49
C VAL A 615 -5.84 -17.40 -6.91
N GLU A 616 -5.39 -16.41 -7.68
CA GLU A 616 -4.45 -15.38 -7.27
C GLU A 616 -5.20 -14.03 -7.31
N ILE A 617 -5.27 -13.29 -6.19
CA ILE A 617 -5.98 -12.00 -6.13
C ILE A 617 -5.01 -10.91 -5.71
N ARG A 618 -4.84 -9.87 -6.55
CA ARG A 618 -3.88 -8.77 -6.37
C ARG A 618 -4.30 -7.66 -5.40
N ASP A 619 -5.46 -7.80 -4.76
CA ASP A 619 -5.95 -6.87 -3.74
C ASP A 619 -5.94 -7.52 -2.36
N ALA A 620 -4.99 -7.11 -1.52
CA ALA A 620 -4.76 -7.65 -0.18
C ALA A 620 -6.00 -7.66 0.74
N ILE A 621 -6.91 -6.70 0.56
CA ILE A 621 -8.15 -6.58 1.34
C ILE A 621 -9.13 -7.72 1.09
N LEU A 622 -9.04 -8.41 -0.06
CA LEU A 622 -9.88 -9.56 -0.39
C LEU A 622 -9.37 -10.87 0.25
N LEU A 623 -8.15 -10.87 0.81
CA LEU A 623 -7.58 -12.01 1.53
C LEU A 623 -8.24 -12.17 2.91
N THR A 624 -9.47 -12.67 2.90
CA THR A 624 -10.35 -12.81 4.07
C THR A 624 -10.61 -14.29 4.40
N PRO A 625 -11.00 -14.62 5.65
CA PRO A 625 -11.46 -15.97 5.99
C PRO A 625 -12.62 -16.45 5.12
N ARG A 626 -13.50 -15.51 4.71
CA ARG A 626 -14.63 -15.79 3.82
C ARG A 626 -14.17 -16.28 2.44
N LEU A 627 -13.15 -15.62 1.86
CA LEU A 627 -12.55 -16.08 0.60
C LEU A 627 -11.98 -17.48 0.77
N MET A 628 -11.21 -17.76 1.82
CA MET A 628 -10.64 -19.10 2.04
C MET A 628 -11.73 -20.17 2.14
N LYS A 629 -12.83 -19.89 2.87
CA LYS A 629 -13.97 -20.80 2.96
C LYS A 629 -14.64 -21.04 1.60
N ALA A 630 -14.82 -19.99 0.79
CA ALA A 630 -15.38 -20.10 -0.56
C ALA A 630 -14.50 -20.96 -1.48
N LEU A 631 -13.18 -20.72 -1.47
CA LEU A 631 -12.22 -21.52 -2.24
C LEU A 631 -12.23 -22.99 -1.80
N ARG A 632 -12.26 -23.27 -0.50
CA ARG A 632 -12.36 -24.64 0.04
C ARG A 632 -13.62 -25.34 -0.44
N ALA A 633 -14.77 -24.66 -0.35
CA ALA A 633 -16.06 -25.21 -0.76
C ALA A 633 -16.12 -25.52 -2.27
N SER A 634 -15.37 -24.77 -3.09
CA SER A 634 -15.26 -25.01 -4.52
C SER A 634 -14.14 -25.98 -4.91
N GLY A 635 -13.36 -26.52 -3.96
CA GLY A 635 -12.20 -27.37 -4.26
C GLY A 635 -11.05 -26.64 -4.96
N VAL A 636 -10.95 -25.32 -4.78
CA VAL A 636 -9.99 -24.44 -5.45
C VAL A 636 -8.87 -24.05 -4.49
N ARG A 637 -7.64 -24.02 -4.97
CA ARG A 637 -6.47 -23.63 -4.18
C ARG A 637 -6.25 -22.12 -4.19
N TYR A 638 -5.72 -21.59 -3.10
CA TYR A 638 -5.19 -20.23 -3.11
C TYR A 638 -3.77 -20.24 -3.68
N CYS A 639 -3.51 -19.40 -4.68
CA CYS A 639 -2.18 -19.22 -5.25
C CYS A 639 -1.44 -18.14 -4.47
N VAL A 640 -0.32 -18.51 -3.85
CA VAL A 640 0.55 -17.56 -3.14
C VAL A 640 1.29 -16.72 -4.19
N GLY A 641 0.91 -15.45 -4.29
CA GLY A 641 1.45 -14.52 -5.27
C GLY A 641 2.44 -13.56 -4.62
N ILE A 642 3.67 -13.49 -5.15
CA ILE A 642 4.68 -12.53 -4.69
C ILE A 642 4.76 -11.40 -5.71
N HIS A 643 4.31 -10.23 -5.27
CA HIS A 643 4.16 -9.02 -6.07
C HIS A 643 4.01 -7.83 -5.13
N ALA A 644 4.42 -6.63 -5.55
CA ALA A 644 4.42 -5.42 -4.74
C ALA A 644 3.06 -5.00 -4.12
N ARG A 645 1.93 -5.56 -4.57
CA ARG A 645 0.57 -5.28 -4.05
C ARG A 645 0.03 -6.40 -3.15
N MET A 646 0.76 -7.51 -3.06
CA MET A 646 0.35 -8.67 -2.28
C MET A 646 0.88 -8.57 -0.85
N PRO A 647 0.15 -9.12 0.13
CA PRO A 647 0.69 -9.31 1.48
C PRO A 647 1.96 -10.17 1.48
N SER A 648 2.73 -10.10 2.57
CA SER A 648 3.91 -10.96 2.74
C SER A 648 3.58 -12.46 2.64
N VAL A 649 4.60 -13.28 2.34
CA VAL A 649 4.46 -14.74 2.23
C VAL A 649 3.88 -15.33 3.52
N GLN A 650 4.26 -14.81 4.70
CA GLN A 650 3.74 -15.29 5.99
C GLN A 650 2.24 -15.04 6.13
N ARG A 651 1.75 -13.85 5.75
CA ARG A 651 0.31 -13.54 5.80
C ARG A 651 -0.48 -14.40 4.83
N GLN A 652 0.06 -14.67 3.65
CA GLN A 652 -0.53 -15.58 2.67
C GLN A 652 -0.50 -17.03 3.15
N ALA A 653 0.58 -17.48 3.79
CA ALA A 653 0.68 -18.82 4.39
C ALA A 653 -0.34 -19.04 5.52
N ALA A 654 -0.63 -18.00 6.33
CA ALA A 654 -1.68 -18.04 7.35
C ALA A 654 -3.09 -18.08 6.75
N ALA A 655 -3.29 -17.53 5.54
CA ALA A 655 -4.55 -17.69 4.81
C ALA A 655 -4.66 -19.12 4.24
N LEU A 656 -3.57 -19.64 3.68
CA LEU A 656 -3.50 -20.99 3.14
C LEU A 656 -3.73 -22.06 4.22
N ALA A 657 -3.19 -21.86 5.43
CA ALA A 657 -3.47 -22.75 6.56
C ALA A 657 -4.97 -22.81 6.91
N ARG A 658 -5.72 -21.71 6.77
CA ARG A 658 -7.18 -21.70 6.95
C ARG A 658 -7.93 -22.39 5.81
N LEU A 659 -7.36 -22.39 4.61
CA LEU A 659 -7.90 -23.13 3.47
C LEU A 659 -7.73 -24.63 3.66
N ASP A 660 -6.58 -25.04 4.19
CA ASP A 660 -6.22 -26.43 4.45
C ASP A 660 -6.97 -27.04 5.63
N ASP A 661 -7.22 -26.23 6.68
CA ASP A 661 -7.82 -26.72 7.91
C ASP A 661 -6.95 -27.87 8.47
N ASP A 662 -7.49 -29.07 8.64
CA ASP A 662 -6.75 -30.22 9.15
C ASP A 662 -5.91 -30.98 8.09
N ALA A 663 -6.16 -30.76 6.79
CA ALA A 663 -5.52 -31.53 5.72
C ALA A 663 -4.98 -30.63 4.60
N PRO A 664 -3.65 -30.55 4.40
CA PRO A 664 -3.09 -29.69 3.37
C PRO A 664 -3.42 -30.21 1.97
N GLY A 665 -3.81 -29.30 1.08
CA GLY A 665 -3.90 -29.57 -0.37
C GLY A 665 -2.65 -29.11 -1.14
N PRO A 666 -2.63 -29.23 -2.48
CA PRO A 666 -1.50 -28.77 -3.30
C PRO A 666 -1.13 -27.30 -3.09
N LEU A 667 0.16 -26.99 -3.13
CA LEU A 667 0.70 -25.64 -3.03
C LEU A 667 1.00 -25.09 -4.43
N VAL A 668 0.47 -23.90 -4.73
CA VAL A 668 0.75 -23.17 -5.97
C VAL A 668 1.31 -21.80 -5.63
N VAL A 669 2.50 -21.50 -6.12
CA VAL A 669 3.22 -20.24 -5.86
C VAL A 669 3.62 -19.59 -7.17
N ARG A 670 3.43 -18.27 -7.25
CA ARG A 670 3.89 -17.44 -8.36
C ARG A 670 4.70 -16.26 -7.86
N TRP A 671 6.03 -16.38 -7.96
CA TRP A 671 6.94 -15.30 -7.63
C TRP A 671 7.12 -14.38 -8.84
N SER A 672 6.28 -13.36 -8.93
CA SER A 672 6.12 -12.56 -10.15
C SER A 672 7.06 -11.35 -10.21
N LEU A 673 7.34 -10.73 -9.05
CA LEU A 673 8.02 -9.45 -8.95
C LEU A 673 8.64 -9.27 -7.56
N HIS A 674 9.83 -8.67 -7.46
CA HIS A 674 10.44 -8.24 -6.21
C HIS A 674 9.48 -7.30 -5.45
N THR A 675 9.36 -7.49 -4.14
CA THR A 675 8.59 -6.60 -3.25
C THR A 675 9.22 -5.20 -3.25
N GLY A 676 8.56 -4.23 -3.87
CA GLY A 676 9.03 -2.82 -3.93
C GLY A 676 9.39 -2.28 -5.31
N LEU A 677 9.39 -3.11 -6.36
CA LEU A 677 9.62 -2.63 -7.74
C LEU A 677 8.35 -2.71 -8.59
N LYS A 678 8.27 -1.89 -9.64
CA LYS A 678 7.34 -2.08 -10.78
C LYS A 678 8.03 -2.91 -11.86
N TYR A 679 7.26 -3.64 -12.67
CA TYR A 679 7.77 -4.49 -13.76
C TYR A 679 8.81 -3.80 -14.65
N GLN A 680 8.51 -2.60 -15.17
CA GLN A 680 9.45 -1.86 -16.03
C GLN A 680 10.76 -1.49 -15.33
N GLN A 681 10.71 -1.24 -14.01
CA GLN A 681 11.91 -0.94 -13.23
C GLN A 681 12.76 -2.19 -13.03
N ALA A 682 12.10 -3.32 -12.72
CA ALA A 682 12.78 -4.61 -12.60
C ALA A 682 13.40 -5.05 -13.93
N GLU A 683 12.67 -4.92 -15.05
CA GLU A 683 13.17 -5.28 -16.38
C GLU A 683 14.39 -4.45 -16.77
N ALA A 684 14.35 -3.12 -16.57
CA ALA A 684 15.47 -2.24 -16.84
C ALA A 684 16.68 -2.51 -15.93
N LYS A 685 16.43 -2.85 -14.66
CA LYS A 685 17.48 -3.10 -13.67
C LYS A 685 18.17 -4.44 -13.86
N TYR A 686 17.42 -5.45 -14.27
CA TYR A 686 17.89 -6.84 -14.27
C TYR A 686 18.27 -7.38 -15.64
N ALA A 687 17.94 -6.68 -16.72
CA ALA A 687 18.45 -7.03 -18.04
C ALA A 687 19.99 -7.14 -18.00
N PRO A 688 20.59 -8.19 -18.60
CA PRO A 688 20.00 -9.13 -19.55
C PRO A 688 19.37 -10.41 -18.93
N PHE A 689 19.19 -10.44 -17.61
CA PHE A 689 18.61 -11.55 -16.82
C PHE A 689 19.48 -12.81 -16.72
N ASP A 690 20.80 -12.62 -16.67
CA ASP A 690 21.84 -13.66 -16.60
C ASP A 690 22.39 -13.89 -15.18
N GLN A 691 22.11 -12.99 -14.25
CA GLN A 691 22.58 -13.07 -12.86
C GLN A 691 21.49 -12.68 -11.85
N ARG A 692 21.66 -13.11 -10.59
CA ARG A 692 20.84 -12.57 -9.49
C ARG A 692 21.41 -11.22 -9.08
N VAL A 693 20.57 -10.18 -9.06
CA VAL A 693 20.98 -8.78 -8.82
C VAL A 693 20.49 -8.29 -7.46
N ASP A 694 19.18 -8.40 -7.22
CA ASP A 694 18.54 -8.03 -5.94
C ASP A 694 18.03 -9.30 -5.27
N GLU A 695 18.88 -9.96 -4.48
CA GLU A 695 18.49 -11.18 -3.79
C GLU A 695 17.52 -10.91 -2.63
N ASP A 696 16.34 -11.53 -2.67
CA ASP A 696 15.33 -11.46 -1.61
C ASP A 696 15.34 -12.77 -0.82
N ARG A 697 16.38 -12.89 0.02
CA ARG A 697 16.59 -14.07 0.88
C ARG A 697 15.41 -14.30 1.82
N GLY A 698 14.82 -13.23 2.36
CA GLY A 698 13.68 -13.32 3.26
C GLY A 698 12.48 -14.03 2.63
N THR A 699 12.06 -13.58 1.44
CA THR A 699 10.99 -14.25 0.69
C THR A 699 11.38 -15.69 0.32
N ARG A 700 12.62 -15.90 -0.12
CA ARG A 700 13.12 -17.23 -0.51
C ARG A 700 13.05 -18.23 0.64
N ASP A 701 13.50 -17.85 1.83
CA ASP A 701 13.50 -18.71 3.02
C ASP A 701 12.07 -19.06 3.45
N MET A 702 11.15 -18.10 3.40
CA MET A 702 9.73 -18.33 3.70
C MET A 702 9.07 -19.25 2.69
N LEU A 703 9.37 -19.08 1.40
CA LEU A 703 8.89 -19.97 0.35
C LEU A 703 9.48 -21.37 0.48
N ALA A 704 10.74 -21.48 0.89
CA ALA A 704 11.40 -22.76 1.12
C ALA A 704 10.77 -23.52 2.28
N ALA A 705 10.59 -22.85 3.42
CA ALA A 705 9.92 -23.43 4.59
C ALA A 705 8.47 -23.84 4.27
N LEU A 706 7.75 -22.99 3.53
CA LEU A 706 6.39 -23.30 3.07
C LEU A 706 6.40 -24.54 2.16
N ALA A 707 7.23 -24.55 1.12
CA ALA A 707 7.32 -25.67 0.18
C ALA A 707 7.71 -26.98 0.86
N ALA A 708 8.69 -26.96 1.76
CA ALA A 708 9.12 -28.12 2.52
C ALA A 708 7.96 -28.71 3.34
N ARG A 709 7.18 -27.86 4.03
CA ARG A 709 6.01 -28.30 4.79
C ARG A 709 5.00 -29.06 3.95
N TYR A 710 4.63 -28.55 2.77
CA TYR A 710 3.67 -29.24 1.89
C TYR A 710 4.26 -30.48 1.25
N ALA A 711 5.55 -30.45 0.87
CA ALA A 711 6.23 -31.60 0.30
C ALA A 711 6.32 -32.77 1.30
N LEU A 712 6.65 -32.47 2.56
CA LEU A 712 6.70 -33.46 3.66
C LEU A 712 5.30 -34.01 4.00
N ALA A 713 4.25 -33.22 3.79
CA ALA A 713 2.86 -33.68 3.86
C ALA A 713 2.39 -34.46 2.60
N GLY A 714 3.31 -34.81 1.69
CA GLY A 714 3.03 -35.56 0.47
C GLY A 714 2.29 -34.77 -0.61
N GLN A 715 2.10 -33.46 -0.43
CA GLN A 715 1.36 -32.62 -1.37
C GLN A 715 2.22 -32.17 -2.55
N SER A 716 1.59 -32.01 -3.71
CA SER A 716 2.22 -31.42 -4.89
C SER A 716 2.55 -29.95 -4.63
N VAL A 717 3.77 -29.53 -4.99
CA VAL A 717 4.25 -28.15 -4.84
C VAL A 717 4.66 -27.64 -6.22
N LEU A 718 4.01 -26.57 -6.69
CA LEU A 718 4.28 -25.91 -7.96
C LEU A 718 4.70 -24.47 -7.69
N ILE A 719 5.95 -24.12 -8.03
CA ILE A 719 6.48 -22.77 -7.85
C ILE A 719 7.00 -22.27 -9.20
N THR A 720 6.47 -21.13 -9.64
CA THR A 720 6.97 -20.44 -10.85
C THR A 720 7.59 -19.12 -10.47
N VAL A 721 8.79 -18.84 -11.01
CA VAL A 721 9.59 -17.64 -10.72
C VAL A 721 9.79 -16.81 -11.98
N SER A 722 9.58 -15.50 -11.87
CA SER A 722 9.84 -14.52 -12.93
C SER A 722 11.26 -13.99 -12.82
N ASN A 723 11.88 -13.58 -13.93
CA ASN A 723 13.15 -12.85 -13.87
C ASN A 723 13.03 -11.58 -13.03
N ASN A 724 11.84 -10.98 -12.98
CA ASN A 724 11.56 -9.79 -12.19
C ASN A 724 11.53 -10.04 -10.67
N ALA A 725 11.71 -11.29 -10.22
CA ALA A 725 11.85 -11.64 -8.81
C ALA A 725 13.20 -11.20 -8.23
N GLU A 726 14.31 -11.66 -8.83
CA GLU A 726 15.67 -11.42 -8.31
C GLU A 726 16.72 -11.21 -9.42
N GLY A 727 16.27 -11.12 -10.67
CA GLY A 727 17.11 -10.84 -11.83
C GLY A 727 17.30 -12.02 -12.78
N CYS A 728 17.36 -13.26 -12.28
CA CYS A 728 17.48 -14.45 -13.13
C CYS A 728 16.69 -15.62 -12.56
N ALA A 729 15.56 -15.97 -13.19
CA ALA A 729 14.64 -16.96 -12.66
C ALA A 729 15.24 -18.37 -12.51
N PRO A 730 16.03 -18.92 -13.45
CA PRO A 730 16.70 -20.21 -13.25
C PRO A 730 17.65 -20.20 -12.04
N LEU A 731 18.43 -19.14 -11.85
CA LEU A 731 19.33 -19.01 -10.70
C LEU A 731 18.58 -18.83 -9.37
N SER A 732 17.44 -18.15 -9.39
CA SER A 732 16.51 -18.08 -8.25
C SER A 732 15.91 -19.45 -7.94
N CYS A 733 15.51 -20.23 -8.96
CA CYS A 733 15.05 -21.61 -8.77
C CYS A 733 16.14 -22.51 -8.17
N ILE A 734 17.40 -22.37 -8.58
CA ILE A 734 18.52 -23.11 -8.00
C ILE A 734 18.71 -22.76 -6.51
N ALA A 735 18.72 -21.47 -6.17
CA ALA A 735 18.84 -21.03 -4.77
C ALA A 735 17.65 -21.50 -3.92
N LEU A 736 16.43 -21.43 -4.46
CA LEU A 736 15.23 -21.89 -3.78
C LEU A 736 15.24 -23.41 -3.60
N ALA A 737 15.69 -24.18 -4.60
CA ALA A 737 15.84 -25.63 -4.49
C ALA A 737 16.78 -26.00 -3.35
N ASN A 738 17.94 -25.33 -3.26
CA ASN A 738 18.89 -25.52 -2.18
C ASN A 738 18.23 -25.25 -0.81
N ALA A 739 17.55 -24.11 -0.66
CA ALA A 739 16.85 -23.77 0.58
C ALA A 739 15.76 -24.79 0.94
N ILE A 740 14.98 -25.28 -0.03
CA ILE A 740 13.95 -26.31 0.20
C ILE A 740 14.59 -27.62 0.68
N VAL A 741 15.66 -28.07 0.03
CA VAL A 741 16.39 -29.28 0.45
C VAL A 741 16.89 -29.13 1.88
N THR A 742 17.51 -27.99 2.22
CA THR A 742 17.95 -27.71 3.59
C THR A 742 16.80 -27.77 4.59
N GLN A 743 15.66 -27.15 4.29
CA GLN A 743 14.48 -27.17 5.15
C GLN A 743 13.90 -28.59 5.33
N CYS A 744 13.83 -29.37 4.26
CA CYS A 744 13.39 -30.76 4.33
C CYS A 744 14.33 -31.62 5.18
N SER A 745 15.65 -31.42 5.06
CA SER A 745 16.64 -32.15 5.87
C SER A 745 16.65 -31.73 7.34
N GLN A 746 16.26 -30.50 7.68
CA GLN A 746 16.14 -30.04 9.07
C GLN A 746 14.87 -30.53 9.76
N ALA A 747 13.83 -30.86 8.99
CA ALA A 747 12.54 -31.29 9.49
C ALA A 747 12.34 -32.83 9.47
N ALA A 748 13.24 -33.56 8.81
CA ALA A 748 13.33 -35.02 8.82
C ALA A 748 14.27 -35.47 9.95
#